data_AF-A0A8C3TR50-F1
#
_entry.id   AF-A0A8C3TR50-F1
#
_cell.length_a   1.000
_cell.length_b   1.000
_cell.length_c   1.000
_cell.angle_alpha   90.00
_cell.angle_beta   90.00
_cell.angle_gamma   90.00
#
_symmetry.space_group_name_H-M   'P 1'
#
loop_
_entity.id
_entity.type
_entity.pdbx_description
1 polymer ?
#
loop_
_entity_poly.entity_id
_entity_poly.type
_entity_poly.pdbx_seq_one_letter_code
_entity_poly.pdbx_strand_id
1 'polypeptide(L)'
;TGSSCEQCREGATYSGAVISPNLETTKIMRVPHALSVSDCIAACCDLSGCDLSWMFERRCYIVNCQHKDNCEPKKIETVKSYITFVLRPSQRPASLLGFGQVIPSMVHSVGLQNDPSEEVSTFQLLDWQRRRREMPEEAQESRPPSNSEVPSVITQCTHPVLNAAKELTVSAGDNIQVMLPKNEVELNAFAVPPPSTETAYTYEWSLISHPADYSGEMEHRHSQTLKLSHLSVGLYAFKVTVSGENAFGEGFVNVTVKPAVRINQPPVAVASPKVQEVSLPTTSTFIDGSQSIDDVKIVSYHWEEIKGPLREQKASADTPVLHLSNLVPGNYTFRLTVIDSDGAANSTIASLTVNKPVDYPPIANAGPNQAVTLPQNFITLNGNQSSDDHEIVSYEWSLSPKSKGKVVAMQGVRTPYLQLSAMQEGDYTFQLTVTDSARQRSTAEVTLIVQPENNSPPVAVAGPDKELTFPVESTTLDGSKSQDDQGIVFYHWENISGPSSVQMENDDKAIATVTGLQVGTYHFRLTVKDQQGLSSASVLSITVKEENNSPPRAHAGGKHVLVLPNNSVTLDGSGSDDDQGIVSYLWIRDGQSPAAGDVIHGSDHEAVLQLTNLVEGTYIFHLKVTDAKGDSDVDSATIEVRPDPKRSGLVELILQVGVGQLSEQQKDTLVRQLAVLLNVLDSDIKVQKIQAYSDISTAVVFYVQNGHPSTVIKASDVSRTLHVQLLKQKADFLLFKVLRVDTADCLLKCSGHGHCDPITKRCICYQLWMENLIHRYLNDGESNCEWSILYVTVSVFILIVVMVGLAWFCICCCKRYMICVSF
;
A
#
# COMPACT_ATOMS: atom_id res chain seq x y z
N THR A 1 -14.68 24.12 14.89
CA THR A 1 -14.19 22.73 14.98
C THR A 1 -14.69 22.00 13.75
N GLY A 2 -13.78 21.46 12.92
CA GLY A 2 -14.17 20.87 11.64
C GLY A 2 -14.80 19.50 11.82
N SER A 3 -15.99 19.29 11.24
CA SER A 3 -16.58 17.97 11.06
C SER A 3 -15.93 17.30 9.85
N SER A 4 -15.15 16.25 10.08
CA SER A 4 -14.71 15.39 8.98
C SER A 4 -15.92 14.68 8.38
N CYS A 5 -16.25 14.96 7.12
CA CYS A 5 -17.07 14.03 6.34
C CYS A 5 -16.30 12.70 6.27
N GLU A 6 -16.88 11.63 6.81
CA GLU A 6 -16.30 10.30 6.69
C GLU A 6 -16.25 9.90 5.22
N GLN A 7 -15.05 9.87 4.66
CA GLN A 7 -14.83 9.49 3.27
C GLN A 7 -15.14 8.00 3.06
N CYS A 8 -15.66 7.71 1.87
CA CYS A 8 -15.79 6.37 1.32
C CYS A 8 -14.47 5.59 1.43
N ARG A 9 -14.54 4.31 1.84
CA ARG A 9 -13.36 3.47 2.10
C ARG A 9 -13.32 2.28 1.15
N GLU A 10 -12.11 1.77 0.91
CA GLU A 10 -11.92 0.50 0.19
C GLU A 10 -12.56 -0.67 0.96
N GLY A 11 -13.30 -1.51 0.25
CA GLY A 11 -13.92 -2.73 0.76
C GLY A 11 -13.14 -3.98 0.31
N ALA A 12 -13.87 -5.07 0.06
CA ALA A 12 -13.25 -6.32 -0.40
C ALA A 12 -12.70 -6.19 -1.83
N THR A 13 -11.44 -6.58 -2.02
CA THR A 13 -10.75 -6.57 -3.32
C THR A 13 -10.45 -7.99 -3.80
N TYR A 14 -10.85 -8.30 -5.04
CA TYR A 14 -10.71 -9.60 -5.70
C TYR A 14 -9.83 -9.47 -6.96
N SER A 15 -8.69 -10.16 -6.98
CA SER A 15 -7.78 -10.22 -8.13
C SER A 15 -8.07 -11.44 -9.02
N GLY A 16 -7.94 -11.28 -10.34
CA GLY A 16 -8.21 -12.36 -11.30
C GLY A 16 -9.69 -12.76 -11.30
N ALA A 17 -10.59 -11.79 -11.16
CA ALA A 17 -12.04 -12.01 -11.14
C ALA A 17 -12.76 -11.06 -12.08
N VAL A 18 -13.88 -11.50 -12.65
CA VAL A 18 -14.79 -10.70 -13.50
C VAL A 18 -16.21 -10.79 -12.94
N ILE A 19 -17.04 -9.80 -13.26
CA ILE A 19 -18.49 -9.87 -13.00
C ILE A 19 -19.23 -10.35 -14.26
N SER A 20 -20.45 -10.89 -14.09
CA SER A 20 -21.37 -11.20 -15.19
C SER A 20 -22.64 -10.33 -15.08
N PRO A 21 -22.54 -9.02 -15.35
CA PRO A 21 -23.63 -8.09 -15.11
C PRO A 21 -24.77 -8.31 -16.10
N ASN A 22 -26.01 -8.33 -15.60
CA ASN A 22 -27.19 -8.22 -16.46
C ASN A 22 -27.26 -6.79 -17.03
N LEU A 23 -27.07 -6.65 -18.34
CA LEU A 23 -26.96 -5.36 -19.04
C LEU A 23 -28.27 -4.56 -19.09
N GLU A 24 -29.43 -5.18 -18.82
CA GLU A 24 -30.72 -4.47 -18.73
C GLU A 24 -30.89 -3.71 -17.40
N THR A 25 -30.19 -4.15 -16.34
CA THR A 25 -30.35 -3.62 -14.97
C THR A 25 -29.07 -3.01 -14.40
N THR A 26 -27.90 -3.47 -14.84
CA THR A 26 -26.60 -3.06 -14.29
C THR A 26 -25.99 -1.94 -15.13
N LYS A 27 -25.90 -0.74 -14.57
CA LYS A 27 -25.20 0.38 -15.24
C LYS A 27 -23.69 0.27 -15.00
N ILE A 28 -22.95 0.12 -16.09
CA ILE A 28 -21.49 0.14 -16.13
C ILE A 28 -21.06 1.41 -16.84
N MET A 29 -20.26 2.26 -16.19
CA MET A 29 -19.66 3.43 -16.83
C MET A 29 -18.15 3.26 -16.89
N ARG A 30 -17.53 3.67 -18.00
CA ARG A 30 -16.07 3.68 -18.15
C ARG A 30 -15.52 5.02 -17.66
N VAL A 31 -14.48 4.99 -16.83
CA VAL A 31 -13.76 6.20 -16.39
C VAL A 31 -12.50 6.35 -17.26
N PRO A 32 -12.47 7.27 -18.25
CA PRO A 32 -11.41 7.31 -19.24
C PRO A 32 -10.05 7.82 -18.72
N HIS A 33 -10.02 8.50 -17.58
CA HIS A 33 -8.82 9.13 -17.01
C HIS A 33 -8.17 8.35 -15.85
N ALA A 34 -8.83 7.31 -15.32
CA ALA A 34 -8.29 6.48 -14.24
C ALA A 34 -7.39 5.36 -14.81
N LEU A 35 -6.09 5.42 -14.50
CA LEU A 35 -5.06 4.53 -15.06
C LEU A 35 -4.53 3.51 -14.04
N SER A 36 -4.70 3.76 -12.74
CA SER A 36 -4.38 2.83 -11.66
C SER A 36 -5.63 2.30 -10.95
N VAL A 37 -5.48 1.22 -10.17
CA VAL A 37 -6.56 0.67 -9.34
C VAL A 37 -7.02 1.71 -8.30
N SER A 38 -6.08 2.46 -7.72
CA SER A 38 -6.39 3.52 -6.75
C SER A 38 -7.22 4.66 -7.36
N ASP A 39 -6.88 5.12 -8.56
CA ASP A 39 -7.68 6.15 -9.28
C ASP A 39 -9.10 5.65 -9.56
N CYS A 40 -9.25 4.34 -9.82
CA CYS A 40 -10.53 3.72 -10.13
C CYS A 40 -11.42 3.56 -8.88
N ILE A 41 -10.82 3.24 -7.74
CA ILE A 41 -11.51 3.22 -6.43
C ILE A 41 -11.93 4.64 -6.05
N ALA A 42 -11.05 5.64 -6.21
CA ALA A 42 -11.36 7.05 -5.95
C ALA A 42 -12.54 7.54 -6.80
N ALA A 43 -12.51 7.29 -8.12
CA ALA A 43 -13.60 7.65 -9.03
C ALA A 43 -14.94 6.95 -8.69
N CYS A 44 -14.89 5.73 -8.13
CA CYS A 44 -16.10 5.07 -7.61
C CYS A 44 -16.58 5.72 -6.30
N CYS A 45 -15.66 6.08 -5.40
CA CYS A 45 -16.00 6.75 -4.15
C CYS A 45 -16.65 8.13 -4.35
N ASP A 46 -16.22 8.89 -5.37
CA ASP A 46 -16.80 10.19 -5.75
C ASP A 46 -18.25 10.07 -6.28
N LEU A 47 -18.65 8.90 -6.77
CA LEU A 47 -19.98 8.66 -7.34
C LEU A 47 -20.87 7.90 -6.35
N SER A 48 -21.87 8.59 -5.80
CA SER A 48 -22.77 8.09 -4.75
C SER A 48 -23.52 6.80 -5.11
N GLY A 49 -23.67 6.48 -6.39
CA GLY A 49 -24.31 5.27 -6.91
C GLY A 49 -23.35 4.21 -7.47
N CYS A 50 -22.05 4.23 -7.14
CA CYS A 50 -21.11 3.18 -7.53
C CYS A 50 -20.91 2.18 -6.38
N ASP A 51 -21.14 0.89 -6.58
CA ASP A 51 -21.03 -0.12 -5.53
C ASP A 51 -19.69 -0.89 -5.58
N LEU A 52 -19.13 -1.02 -6.79
CA LEU A 52 -17.76 -1.51 -6.99
C LEU A 52 -17.06 -0.80 -8.14
N SER A 53 -15.74 -0.72 -8.01
CA SER A 53 -14.81 -0.39 -9.08
C SER A 53 -14.25 -1.67 -9.70
N TRP A 54 -14.07 -1.66 -11.02
CA TRP A 54 -13.58 -2.80 -11.80
C TRP A 54 -12.49 -2.34 -12.76
N MET A 55 -11.25 -2.68 -12.45
CA MET A 55 -10.09 -2.43 -13.31
C MET A 55 -9.83 -3.66 -14.18
N PHE A 56 -10.21 -3.59 -15.45
CA PHE A 56 -10.05 -4.68 -16.43
C PHE A 56 -9.08 -4.26 -17.53
N GLU A 57 -7.96 -4.96 -17.69
CA GLU A 57 -6.94 -4.69 -18.73
C GLU A 57 -6.49 -3.20 -18.82
N ARG A 58 -6.22 -2.58 -17.66
CA ARG A 58 -5.88 -1.14 -17.52
C ARG A 58 -6.98 -0.17 -17.95
N ARG A 59 -8.24 -0.60 -17.96
CA ARG A 59 -9.41 0.28 -18.14
C ARG A 59 -10.26 0.24 -16.88
N CYS A 60 -10.50 1.41 -16.29
CA CYS A 60 -11.39 1.54 -15.16
C CYS A 60 -12.87 1.55 -15.61
N TYR A 61 -13.66 0.72 -14.95
CA TYR A 61 -15.11 0.71 -15.00
C TYR A 61 -15.67 0.86 -13.58
N ILE A 62 -16.83 1.49 -13.48
CA ILE A 62 -17.58 1.66 -12.23
C ILE A 62 -18.97 1.06 -12.43
N VAL A 63 -19.47 0.37 -11.41
CA VAL A 63 -20.63 -0.52 -11.55
C VAL A 63 -21.64 -0.23 -10.43
N ASN A 64 -22.91 -0.05 -10.82
CA ASN A 64 -24.05 -0.02 -9.89
C ASN A 64 -24.72 -1.40 -9.84
N CYS A 65 -24.83 -1.95 -8.64
CA CYS A 65 -25.24 -3.33 -8.37
C CYS A 65 -26.67 -3.39 -7.82
N GLN A 66 -27.68 -3.24 -8.71
CA GLN A 66 -29.11 -3.33 -8.36
C GLN A 66 -29.48 -4.61 -7.58
N HIS A 67 -28.85 -5.74 -7.93
CA HIS A 67 -29.03 -7.04 -7.28
C HIS A 67 -27.67 -7.70 -7.04
N LYS A 68 -27.56 -8.48 -5.96
CA LYS A 68 -26.33 -9.14 -5.51
C LYS A 68 -25.67 -9.98 -6.62
N ASP A 69 -26.47 -10.74 -7.36
CA ASP A 69 -26.01 -11.75 -8.32
C ASP A 69 -25.36 -11.11 -9.56
N ASN A 70 -25.72 -9.87 -9.91
CA ASN A 70 -25.13 -9.13 -11.04
C ASN A 70 -23.66 -8.74 -10.81
N CYS A 71 -23.23 -8.71 -9.55
CA CYS A 71 -21.92 -8.23 -9.12
C CYS A 71 -21.10 -9.28 -8.35
N GLU A 72 -21.52 -10.55 -8.37
CA GLU A 72 -20.76 -11.64 -7.76
C GLU A 72 -19.42 -11.86 -8.51
N PRO A 73 -18.26 -11.79 -7.85
CA PRO A 73 -16.96 -11.97 -8.50
C PRO A 73 -16.73 -13.43 -8.91
N LYS A 74 -16.61 -13.69 -10.22
CA LYS A 74 -16.26 -15.00 -10.78
C LYS A 74 -14.77 -15.05 -11.11
N LYS A 75 -14.04 -15.97 -10.47
CA LYS A 75 -12.58 -16.11 -10.61
C LYS A 75 -12.21 -16.68 -12.00
N ILE A 76 -11.33 -15.99 -12.72
CA ILE A 76 -10.76 -16.38 -14.02
C ILE A 76 -9.25 -16.07 -13.99
N GLU A 77 -8.42 -17.11 -13.89
CA GLU A 77 -6.99 -16.97 -13.61
C GLU A 77 -6.16 -16.41 -14.78
N THR A 78 -6.74 -16.32 -15.98
CA THR A 78 -6.06 -15.90 -17.21
C THR A 78 -6.10 -14.41 -17.50
N VAL A 79 -6.81 -13.58 -16.70
CA VAL A 79 -7.06 -12.17 -17.04
C VAL A 79 -6.60 -11.21 -15.94
N LYS A 80 -5.94 -10.10 -16.34
CA LYS A 80 -5.53 -9.01 -15.43
C LYS A 80 -6.73 -8.13 -15.10
N SER A 81 -7.47 -8.55 -14.08
CA SER A 81 -8.70 -7.93 -13.61
C SER A 81 -8.68 -7.77 -12.08
N TYR A 82 -9.11 -6.62 -11.58
CA TYR A 82 -9.27 -6.33 -10.15
C TYR A 82 -10.67 -5.74 -9.91
N ILE A 83 -11.43 -6.35 -9.00
CA ILE A 83 -12.75 -5.87 -8.56
C ILE A 83 -12.61 -5.42 -7.11
N THR A 84 -13.01 -4.20 -6.81
CA THR A 84 -12.93 -3.62 -5.46
C THR A 84 -14.26 -2.97 -5.10
N PHE A 85 -14.94 -3.54 -4.11
CA PHE A 85 -16.15 -2.96 -3.52
C PHE A 85 -15.81 -1.69 -2.73
N VAL A 86 -16.74 -0.76 -2.62
CA VAL A 86 -16.58 0.46 -1.81
C VAL A 86 -17.56 0.51 -0.65
N LEU A 87 -17.07 0.93 0.51
CA LEU A 87 -17.86 1.03 1.75
C LEU A 87 -18.21 2.49 2.02
N ARG A 88 -19.51 2.79 2.15
CA ARG A 88 -20.03 4.10 2.54
C ARG A 88 -20.87 4.00 3.83
N PRO A 89 -20.78 4.96 4.76
CA PRO A 89 -21.70 5.03 5.90
C PRO A 89 -23.14 5.20 5.43
N SER A 90 -24.08 4.43 5.99
CA SER A 90 -25.50 4.53 5.62
C SER A 90 -26.10 5.86 6.06
N GLN A 91 -26.53 6.72 5.13
CA GLN A 91 -27.27 7.93 5.48
C GLN A 91 -28.70 7.58 5.93
N ARG A 92 -29.12 8.13 7.08
CA ARG A 92 -30.55 8.22 7.43
C ARG A 92 -31.26 9.19 6.47
N PRO A 93 -32.54 8.95 6.12
CA PRO A 93 -33.31 9.92 5.36
C PRO A 93 -33.61 11.14 6.22
N ALA A 94 -33.08 12.30 5.83
CA ALA A 94 -33.38 13.58 6.46
C ALA A 94 -34.61 14.23 5.79
N SER A 95 -35.80 13.94 6.32
CA SER A 95 -36.98 14.77 6.09
C SER A 95 -36.92 16.02 6.97
N LEU A 96 -37.34 17.16 6.41
CA LEU A 96 -37.58 18.45 7.08
C LEU A 96 -36.36 19.12 7.76
N LEU A 97 -35.79 20.11 7.06
CA LEU A 97 -35.83 21.53 7.49
C LEU A 97 -35.48 22.43 6.30
N GLY A 98 -36.24 23.51 6.11
CA GLY A 98 -36.09 24.45 4.99
C GLY A 98 -35.26 25.69 5.33
N PHE A 99 -35.16 26.59 4.35
CA PHE A 99 -34.27 27.77 4.28
C PHE A 99 -32.77 27.42 4.14
N GLY A 100 -31.99 28.02 3.23
CA GLY A 100 -32.34 28.93 2.15
C GLY A 100 -31.14 29.73 1.62
N GLN A 101 -31.13 29.95 0.30
CA GLN A 101 -30.56 31.12 -0.39
C GLN A 101 -29.04 31.19 -0.76
N VAL A 102 -28.81 31.72 -1.98
CA VAL A 102 -27.60 32.38 -2.55
C VAL A 102 -26.50 31.53 -3.24
N ILE A 103 -26.61 31.52 -4.58
CA ILE A 103 -25.59 31.33 -5.65
C ILE A 103 -24.88 32.72 -5.80
N PRO A 104 -23.58 32.92 -6.18
CA PRO A 104 -23.08 32.45 -7.48
C PRO A 104 -21.56 32.28 -7.80
N SER A 105 -21.34 31.48 -8.88
CA SER A 105 -20.41 31.67 -10.02
C SER A 105 -18.88 31.84 -9.84
N MET A 106 -18.09 30.98 -10.51
CA MET A 106 -17.42 31.25 -11.82
C MET A 106 -16.78 29.95 -12.33
N VAL A 107 -17.22 29.36 -13.45
CA VAL A 107 -16.87 29.66 -14.86
C VAL A 107 -15.42 29.31 -15.24
N HIS A 108 -15.26 28.22 -16.00
CA HIS A 108 -14.58 28.29 -17.30
C HIS A 108 -15.21 27.27 -18.26
N SER A 109 -15.38 27.66 -19.52
CA SER A 109 -16.15 26.89 -20.52
C SER A 109 -15.40 26.77 -21.84
N VAL A 110 -15.34 25.55 -22.37
CA VAL A 110 -15.19 25.17 -23.78
C VAL A 110 -15.85 23.77 -23.87
N GLY A 111 -16.81 23.44 -24.74
CA GLY A 111 -17.41 24.20 -25.84
C GLY A 111 -17.35 23.39 -27.13
N LEU A 112 -18.29 22.45 -27.34
CA LEU A 112 -18.57 21.80 -28.63
C LEU A 112 -19.99 21.18 -28.65
N GLN A 113 -20.58 21.11 -29.85
CA GLN A 113 -22.02 21.02 -30.14
C GLN A 113 -22.77 19.69 -29.82
N ASN A 114 -24.01 19.88 -29.35
CA ASN A 114 -25.31 19.33 -29.82
C ASN A 114 -25.49 17.84 -30.20
N ASP A 115 -26.33 17.16 -29.41
CA ASP A 115 -27.64 16.54 -29.76
C ASP A 115 -27.77 15.44 -30.84
N PRO A 116 -28.81 14.55 -30.78
CA PRO A 116 -29.56 14.04 -29.63
C PRO A 116 -29.54 12.50 -29.53
N SER A 117 -30.20 11.97 -28.50
CA SER A 117 -30.46 10.53 -28.30
C SER A 117 -31.55 9.97 -29.22
N GLU A 118 -31.30 8.81 -29.84
CA GLU A 118 -32.35 7.91 -30.36
C GLU A 118 -32.45 6.66 -29.48
N GLU A 119 -33.64 6.39 -28.94
CA GLU A 119 -34.00 5.07 -28.40
C GLU A 119 -34.50 4.19 -29.55
N VAL A 120 -33.82 3.05 -29.79
CA VAL A 120 -34.35 1.99 -30.66
C VAL A 120 -34.19 0.64 -29.97
N SER A 121 -35.25 0.19 -29.31
CA SER A 121 -35.37 -1.16 -28.76
C SER A 121 -36.42 -1.96 -29.54
N THR A 122 -35.98 -2.82 -30.45
CA THR A 122 -36.70 -4.04 -30.86
C THR A 122 -35.80 -4.89 -31.75
N PHE A 123 -35.22 -5.96 -31.18
CA PHE A 123 -34.58 -7.01 -31.96
C PHE A 123 -35.55 -8.18 -32.10
N GLN A 124 -36.08 -8.39 -33.30
CA GLN A 124 -36.69 -9.67 -33.66
C GLN A 124 -35.59 -10.70 -33.94
N LEU A 125 -35.82 -11.96 -33.59
CA LEU A 125 -34.99 -13.07 -34.06
C LEU A 125 -35.85 -14.23 -34.57
N LEU A 126 -35.91 -14.30 -35.91
CA LEU A 126 -35.96 -15.51 -36.74
C LEU A 126 -37.19 -16.44 -36.69
N ASP A 127 -38.16 -16.07 -37.52
CA ASP A 127 -38.97 -16.95 -38.39
C ASP A 127 -38.15 -18.07 -39.07
N TRP A 128 -38.76 -19.25 -39.26
CA TRP A 128 -38.59 -20.07 -40.47
C TRP A 128 -39.85 -20.90 -40.81
N GLN A 129 -40.77 -20.29 -41.57
CA GLN A 129 -41.47 -20.81 -42.77
C GLN A 129 -42.22 -22.19 -42.70
N ARG A 130 -43.35 -22.41 -43.40
CA ARG A 130 -43.60 -21.99 -44.78
C ARG A 130 -45.06 -22.17 -45.26
N ARG A 131 -45.74 -21.04 -45.56
CA ARG A 131 -46.60 -20.72 -46.75
C ARG A 131 -47.79 -21.66 -47.14
N ARG A 132 -48.88 -21.18 -47.78
CA ARG A 132 -48.95 -20.16 -48.87
C ARG A 132 -50.40 -19.70 -49.21
N ARG A 133 -50.60 -18.39 -49.51
CA ARG A 133 -51.68 -17.73 -50.34
C ARG A 133 -53.13 -17.76 -49.79
N GLU A 134 -53.83 -16.67 -49.39
CA GLU A 134 -53.96 -15.26 -49.89
C GLU A 134 -54.24 -15.16 -51.41
N MET A 135 -55.15 -14.33 -51.95
CA MET A 135 -55.76 -13.01 -51.60
C MET A 135 -56.97 -12.76 -52.59
N PRO A 136 -57.62 -11.57 -52.79
CA PRO A 136 -57.91 -10.37 -51.95
C PRO A 136 -59.34 -9.71 -52.13
N GLU A 137 -59.56 -8.55 -51.48
CA GLU A 137 -60.34 -7.32 -51.89
C GLU A 137 -61.90 -7.38 -52.08
N GLU A 138 -62.73 -6.52 -51.45
CA GLU A 138 -63.01 -5.06 -51.62
C GLU A 138 -63.83 -4.71 -52.90
N ALA A 139 -64.71 -3.70 -52.99
CA ALA A 139 -65.41 -2.80 -52.04
C ALA A 139 -66.52 -1.99 -52.80
N GLN A 140 -67.45 -1.32 -52.07
CA GLN A 140 -68.24 -0.12 -52.47
C GLN A 140 -69.16 -0.18 -53.74
N GLU A 141 -70.17 0.67 -54.01
CA GLU A 141 -71.05 1.59 -53.23
C GLU A 141 -72.19 2.14 -54.16
N SER A 142 -73.21 2.83 -53.60
CA SER A 142 -74.09 3.86 -54.22
C SER A 142 -75.49 3.52 -54.81
N ARG A 143 -76.28 4.59 -55.07
CA ARG A 143 -77.76 4.77 -55.24
C ARG A 143 -77.99 5.79 -56.42
N PRO A 144 -79.21 6.30 -56.77
CA PRO A 144 -80.57 5.75 -57.03
C PRO A 144 -81.02 6.17 -58.48
N PRO A 145 -82.13 6.91 -58.83
CA PRO A 145 -83.57 6.91 -58.46
C PRO A 145 -84.63 6.97 -59.63
N SER A 146 -85.93 6.87 -59.26
CA SER A 146 -87.10 7.67 -59.75
C SER A 146 -87.92 7.43 -61.05
N ASN A 147 -89.26 7.45 -60.87
CA ASN A 147 -90.36 7.96 -61.72
C ASN A 147 -90.75 7.20 -63.03
N SER A 148 -91.98 7.25 -63.58
CA SER A 148 -93.23 8.04 -63.32
C SER A 148 -94.50 7.45 -64.01
N GLU A 149 -95.68 7.72 -63.40
CA GLU A 149 -97.03 8.08 -63.94
C GLU A 149 -97.69 7.51 -65.25
N VAL A 150 -98.97 7.88 -65.45
CA VAL A 150 -100.02 7.38 -66.39
C VAL A 150 -100.43 8.52 -67.39
N PRO A 151 -101.43 8.50 -68.34
CA PRO A 151 -102.60 7.60 -68.54
C PRO A 151 -103.06 7.28 -70.03
N SER A 152 -104.18 6.53 -70.14
CA SER A 152 -105.30 6.56 -71.14
C SER A 152 -105.21 7.15 -72.56
N VAL A 153 -105.92 6.54 -73.55
CA VAL A 153 -107.05 7.13 -74.35
C VAL A 153 -107.52 6.24 -75.56
N ILE A 154 -108.83 5.94 -75.61
CA ILE A 154 -109.85 5.98 -76.70
C ILE A 154 -109.33 6.24 -78.16
N THR A 155 -109.81 5.68 -79.29
CA THR A 155 -111.14 5.91 -79.93
C THR A 155 -111.33 5.21 -81.32
N GLN A 156 -112.53 4.70 -81.60
CA GLN A 156 -113.33 4.72 -82.87
C GLN A 156 -112.88 4.12 -84.24
N CYS A 157 -113.86 3.39 -84.83
CA CYS A 157 -114.44 3.55 -86.19
C CYS A 157 -114.01 2.70 -87.43
N THR A 158 -114.93 1.79 -87.78
CA THR A 158 -115.59 1.58 -89.10
C THR A 158 -114.81 1.12 -90.35
N HIS A 159 -115.19 -0.09 -90.83
CA HIS A 159 -115.49 -0.50 -92.22
C HIS A 159 -114.37 -0.44 -93.29
N PRO A 160 -114.24 -1.47 -94.17
CA PRO A 160 -115.33 -1.91 -95.04
C PRO A 160 -115.62 -3.42 -95.09
N VAL A 161 -116.86 -3.72 -95.46
CA VAL A 161 -117.38 -5.05 -95.80
C VAL A 161 -117.18 -5.28 -97.31
N LEU A 162 -116.65 -6.46 -97.72
CA LEU A 162 -117.41 -7.46 -98.50
C LEU A 162 -116.50 -8.59 -99.04
N ASN A 163 -116.56 -9.77 -98.42
CA ASN A 163 -116.85 -11.08 -99.05
C ASN A 163 -116.62 -12.20 -98.02
N ALA A 164 -117.61 -13.06 -97.81
CA ALA A 164 -117.64 -13.99 -96.69
C ALA A 164 -117.05 -15.38 -97.03
N ALA A 165 -116.00 -15.77 -96.30
CA ALA A 165 -115.59 -17.18 -96.12
C ALA A 165 -116.21 -17.74 -94.82
N LYS A 166 -116.22 -19.06 -94.63
CA LYS A 166 -116.82 -19.69 -93.43
C LYS A 166 -115.82 -19.75 -92.27
N GLU A 167 -116.19 -19.24 -91.11
CA GLU A 167 -115.35 -19.21 -89.90
C GLU A 167 -115.37 -20.57 -89.16
N LEU A 168 -114.24 -20.97 -88.56
CA LEU A 168 -114.10 -22.19 -87.74
C LEU A 168 -113.95 -21.82 -86.25
N THR A 169 -114.63 -22.55 -85.37
CA THR A 169 -114.34 -22.47 -83.94
C THR A 169 -113.19 -23.41 -83.60
N VAL A 170 -112.12 -22.87 -83.03
CA VAL A 170 -110.92 -23.63 -82.61
C VAL A 170 -110.73 -23.50 -81.10
N SER A 171 -110.54 -24.63 -80.41
CA SER A 171 -110.11 -24.68 -79.00
C SER A 171 -108.70 -25.24 -78.92
N ALA A 172 -107.86 -24.68 -78.04
CA ALA A 172 -106.48 -25.11 -77.81
C ALA A 172 -106.30 -25.98 -76.54
N GLY A 173 -107.42 -26.38 -75.91
CA GLY A 173 -107.44 -27.09 -74.63
C GLY A 173 -107.51 -26.16 -73.41
N ASP A 174 -107.55 -26.76 -72.21
CA ASP A 174 -107.56 -26.05 -70.94
C ASP A 174 -106.15 -25.70 -70.44
N ASN A 175 -106.05 -24.66 -69.60
CA ASN A 175 -104.77 -24.24 -69.01
C ASN A 175 -104.22 -25.27 -68.02
N ILE A 176 -102.92 -25.59 -68.09
CA ILE A 176 -102.27 -26.65 -67.31
C ILE A 176 -101.36 -26.06 -66.21
N GLN A 177 -101.31 -26.68 -65.03
CA GLN A 177 -100.31 -26.36 -64.00
C GLN A 177 -99.41 -27.57 -63.70
N VAL A 178 -98.12 -27.31 -63.50
CA VAL A 178 -97.07 -28.30 -63.21
C VAL A 178 -96.24 -27.82 -62.00
N MET A 179 -95.66 -28.75 -61.22
CA MET A 179 -94.68 -28.42 -60.18
C MET A 179 -93.39 -29.20 -60.42
N LEU A 180 -92.25 -28.55 -60.18
CA LEU A 180 -90.95 -29.21 -60.27
C LEU A 180 -90.86 -30.38 -59.27
N PRO A 181 -90.22 -31.50 -59.63
CA PRO A 181 -89.29 -31.66 -60.76
C PRO A 181 -89.91 -31.99 -62.12
N LYS A 182 -91.25 -32.09 -62.26
CA LYS A 182 -91.86 -32.37 -63.57
C LYS A 182 -91.80 -31.13 -64.47
N ASN A 183 -91.22 -31.28 -65.67
CA ASN A 183 -90.88 -30.16 -66.57
C ASN A 183 -91.28 -30.39 -68.04
N GLU A 184 -92.21 -31.31 -68.31
CA GLU A 184 -92.80 -31.55 -69.66
C GLU A 184 -94.33 -31.49 -69.62
N VAL A 185 -94.94 -31.09 -70.73
CA VAL A 185 -96.39 -31.03 -70.94
C VAL A 185 -96.76 -31.26 -72.42
N GLU A 186 -97.98 -31.69 -72.70
CA GLU A 186 -98.53 -31.86 -74.04
C GLU A 186 -99.88 -31.13 -74.15
N LEU A 187 -100.12 -30.43 -75.27
CA LEU A 187 -101.26 -29.56 -75.53
C LEU A 187 -101.99 -30.01 -76.79
N ASN A 188 -103.33 -30.02 -76.79
CA ASN A 188 -104.13 -30.58 -77.87
C ASN A 188 -105.21 -29.60 -78.35
N ALA A 189 -105.25 -29.33 -79.65
CA ALA A 189 -106.24 -28.46 -80.28
C ALA A 189 -107.39 -29.25 -80.94
N PHE A 190 -108.53 -28.60 -81.14
CA PHE A 190 -109.71 -29.16 -81.81
C PHE A 190 -110.44 -28.06 -82.60
N ALA A 191 -110.81 -28.34 -83.86
CA ALA A 191 -111.56 -27.44 -84.73
C ALA A 191 -112.93 -28.03 -85.11
N VAL A 192 -113.96 -27.18 -85.15
CA VAL A 192 -115.36 -27.58 -85.42
C VAL A 192 -115.96 -26.69 -86.54
N PRO A 193 -116.65 -27.27 -87.55
CA PRO A 193 -116.91 -28.70 -87.77
C PRO A 193 -115.64 -29.46 -88.23
N PRO A 194 -115.52 -30.77 -87.90
CA PRO A 194 -114.37 -31.58 -88.27
C PRO A 194 -114.23 -31.73 -89.79
N PRO A 195 -112.99 -31.87 -90.31
CA PRO A 195 -112.74 -31.91 -91.75
C PRO A 195 -113.37 -33.13 -92.43
N SER A 196 -114.06 -32.89 -93.54
CA SER A 196 -114.54 -33.94 -94.45
C SER A 196 -113.38 -34.62 -95.20
N THR A 197 -113.56 -35.87 -95.63
CA THR A 197 -112.51 -36.70 -96.26
C THR A 197 -111.89 -36.14 -97.54
N GLU A 198 -112.47 -35.10 -98.13
CA GLU A 198 -111.96 -34.43 -99.35
C GLU A 198 -111.23 -33.10 -99.06
N THR A 199 -111.21 -32.61 -97.80
CA THR A 199 -110.55 -31.35 -97.41
C THR A 199 -109.92 -31.44 -96.01
N ALA A 200 -108.59 -31.56 -95.94
CA ALA A 200 -107.87 -31.59 -94.66
C ALA A 200 -107.61 -30.17 -94.11
N TYR A 201 -107.61 -30.02 -92.77
CA TYR A 201 -107.19 -28.78 -92.11
C TYR A 201 -105.70 -28.84 -91.71
N THR A 202 -105.01 -27.71 -91.79
CA THR A 202 -103.64 -27.54 -91.32
C THR A 202 -103.63 -26.77 -90.00
N TYR A 203 -102.91 -27.28 -89.00
CA TYR A 203 -102.70 -26.65 -87.70
C TYR A 203 -101.33 -25.96 -87.68
N GLU A 204 -101.21 -24.84 -86.97
CA GLU A 204 -99.92 -24.19 -86.68
C GLU A 204 -99.92 -23.60 -85.28
N TRP A 205 -98.97 -24.05 -84.44
CA TRP A 205 -98.77 -23.58 -83.07
C TRP A 205 -97.68 -22.51 -82.95
N SER A 206 -97.96 -21.49 -82.15
CA SER A 206 -97.06 -20.39 -81.83
C SER A 206 -97.00 -20.15 -80.31
N LEU A 207 -95.79 -19.92 -79.81
CA LEU A 207 -95.53 -19.54 -78.41
C LEU A 207 -95.53 -18.02 -78.33
N ILE A 208 -96.44 -17.48 -77.52
CA ILE A 208 -96.69 -16.04 -77.38
C ILE A 208 -95.76 -15.43 -76.32
N SER A 209 -95.60 -16.12 -75.20
CA SER A 209 -94.74 -15.69 -74.09
C SER A 209 -94.25 -16.88 -73.27
N HIS A 210 -93.01 -16.82 -72.80
CA HIS A 210 -92.41 -17.77 -71.87
C HIS A 210 -91.46 -17.05 -70.88
N PRO A 211 -91.06 -17.69 -69.77
CA PRO A 211 -90.01 -17.20 -68.89
C PRO A 211 -88.68 -17.04 -69.63
N ALA A 212 -87.87 -16.04 -69.23
CA ALA A 212 -86.65 -15.66 -69.96
C ALA A 212 -85.53 -16.73 -69.94
N ASP A 213 -85.61 -17.71 -69.04
CA ASP A 213 -84.67 -18.84 -68.90
C ASP A 213 -85.13 -20.10 -69.67
N TYR A 214 -86.28 -20.06 -70.34
CA TYR A 214 -86.75 -21.18 -71.15
C TYR A 214 -85.93 -21.35 -72.44
N SER A 215 -85.52 -22.59 -72.68
CA SER A 215 -84.70 -23.02 -73.83
C SER A 215 -85.21 -24.33 -74.48
N GLY A 216 -86.43 -24.76 -74.13
CA GLY A 216 -87.01 -26.01 -74.64
C GLY A 216 -87.53 -25.91 -76.08
N GLU A 217 -87.62 -27.07 -76.73
CA GLU A 217 -88.13 -27.19 -78.10
C GLU A 217 -89.64 -27.47 -78.12
N MET A 218 -90.31 -27.01 -79.19
CA MET A 218 -91.72 -27.28 -79.48
C MET A 218 -91.83 -28.36 -80.55
N GLU A 219 -92.07 -29.60 -80.14
CA GLU A 219 -92.28 -30.72 -81.06
C GLU A 219 -93.72 -30.74 -81.59
N HIS A 220 -93.91 -31.24 -82.82
CA HIS A 220 -95.22 -31.41 -83.47
C HIS A 220 -96.00 -30.11 -83.75
N ARG A 221 -95.32 -28.95 -83.87
CA ARG A 221 -95.90 -27.62 -84.14
C ARG A 221 -97.00 -27.53 -85.24
N HIS A 222 -96.97 -28.38 -86.26
CA HIS A 222 -97.95 -28.38 -87.36
C HIS A 222 -99.03 -29.47 -87.24
N SER A 223 -99.12 -30.10 -86.06
CA SER A 223 -100.06 -31.16 -85.71
C SER A 223 -101.19 -30.63 -84.83
N GLN A 224 -102.21 -31.46 -84.66
CA GLN A 224 -103.27 -31.24 -83.68
C GLN A 224 -102.74 -31.22 -82.23
N THR A 225 -101.60 -31.86 -81.97
CA THR A 225 -100.95 -31.93 -80.64
C THR A 225 -99.57 -31.25 -80.67
N LEU A 226 -99.20 -30.60 -79.56
CA LEU A 226 -97.91 -29.92 -79.36
C LEU A 226 -97.27 -30.43 -78.07
N LYS A 227 -96.04 -30.94 -78.16
CA LYS A 227 -95.27 -31.38 -76.97
C LYS A 227 -94.22 -30.33 -76.60
N LEU A 228 -94.10 -30.07 -75.30
CA LEU A 228 -93.20 -29.10 -74.69
C LEU A 228 -92.36 -29.77 -73.61
N SER A 229 -91.05 -29.58 -73.67
CA SER A 229 -90.08 -30.08 -72.69
C SER A 229 -89.26 -28.94 -72.08
N HIS A 230 -88.49 -29.25 -71.03
CA HIS A 230 -87.57 -28.33 -70.35
C HIS A 230 -88.20 -27.04 -69.79
N LEU A 231 -89.42 -27.13 -69.25
CA LEU A 231 -90.11 -25.98 -68.63
C LEU A 231 -89.42 -25.52 -67.33
N SER A 232 -89.07 -24.23 -67.26
CA SER A 232 -88.68 -23.51 -66.03
C SER A 232 -89.89 -22.95 -65.26
N VAL A 233 -89.68 -22.49 -64.03
CA VAL A 233 -90.72 -21.89 -63.16
C VAL A 233 -91.25 -20.59 -63.77
N GLY A 234 -92.55 -20.54 -64.10
CA GLY A 234 -93.19 -19.35 -64.65
C GLY A 234 -94.43 -19.66 -65.48
N LEU A 235 -94.87 -18.71 -66.32
CA LEU A 235 -96.07 -18.79 -67.15
C LEU A 235 -95.71 -18.81 -68.64
N TYR A 236 -96.32 -19.74 -69.36
CA TYR A 236 -96.22 -19.93 -70.81
C TYR A 236 -97.59 -19.70 -71.44
N ALA A 237 -97.65 -19.10 -72.63
CA ALA A 237 -98.89 -18.84 -73.35
C ALA A 237 -98.74 -19.20 -74.84
N PHE A 238 -99.72 -19.91 -75.41
CA PHE A 238 -99.69 -20.45 -76.76
C PHE A 238 -100.93 -20.05 -77.56
N LYS A 239 -100.75 -19.89 -78.87
CA LYS A 239 -101.81 -19.71 -79.87
C LYS A 239 -101.69 -20.79 -80.93
N VAL A 240 -102.82 -21.44 -81.24
CA VAL A 240 -102.96 -22.33 -82.41
C VAL A 240 -103.83 -21.66 -83.45
N THR A 241 -103.44 -21.77 -84.72
CA THR A 241 -104.26 -21.36 -85.87
C THR A 241 -104.57 -22.58 -86.72
N VAL A 242 -105.79 -22.63 -87.27
CA VAL A 242 -106.26 -23.73 -88.11
C VAL A 242 -106.82 -23.17 -89.41
N SER A 243 -106.35 -23.69 -90.53
CA SER A 243 -106.73 -23.23 -91.87
C SER A 243 -107.16 -24.38 -92.78
N GLY A 244 -108.09 -24.09 -93.68
CA GLY A 244 -108.59 -24.98 -94.72
C GLY A 244 -109.06 -24.17 -95.94
N GLU A 245 -109.38 -24.85 -97.04
CA GLU A 245 -109.48 -24.28 -98.39
C GLU A 245 -110.46 -23.08 -98.55
N ASN A 246 -111.42 -22.91 -97.64
CA ASN A 246 -112.22 -21.69 -97.48
C ASN A 246 -112.64 -21.43 -96.01
N ALA A 247 -111.78 -21.79 -95.05
CA ALA A 247 -112.13 -21.73 -93.62
C ALA A 247 -110.92 -21.47 -92.70
N PHE A 248 -111.11 -20.67 -91.64
CA PHE A 248 -110.05 -20.26 -90.70
C PHE A 248 -110.58 -20.09 -89.26
N GLY A 249 -109.73 -20.36 -88.27
CA GLY A 249 -110.00 -20.06 -86.85
C GLY A 249 -108.74 -20.14 -85.98
N GLU A 250 -108.82 -19.61 -84.74
CA GLU A 250 -107.71 -19.58 -83.78
C GLU A 250 -108.15 -19.87 -82.34
N GLY A 251 -107.23 -20.40 -81.52
CA GLY A 251 -107.44 -20.71 -80.11
C GLY A 251 -106.18 -20.50 -79.25
N PHE A 252 -106.34 -20.38 -77.93
CA PHE A 252 -105.27 -19.98 -77.00
C PHE A 252 -105.26 -20.86 -75.73
N VAL A 253 -104.07 -21.16 -75.18
CA VAL A 253 -103.89 -21.97 -73.95
C VAL A 253 -102.61 -21.59 -73.19
N ASN A 254 -102.63 -21.67 -71.86
CA ASN A 254 -101.52 -21.31 -70.97
C ASN A 254 -101.03 -22.47 -70.09
N VAL A 255 -99.75 -22.44 -69.70
CA VAL A 255 -99.13 -23.41 -68.78
C VAL A 255 -98.39 -22.69 -67.65
N THR A 256 -98.58 -23.08 -66.38
CA THR A 256 -97.88 -22.51 -65.21
C THR A 256 -97.01 -23.54 -64.49
N VAL A 257 -95.76 -23.22 -64.14
CA VAL A 257 -94.83 -24.10 -63.40
C VAL A 257 -94.45 -23.50 -62.04
N LYS A 258 -94.42 -24.32 -60.96
CA LYS A 258 -94.10 -23.90 -59.58
C LYS A 258 -92.83 -24.57 -58.99
N PRO A 259 -92.16 -23.97 -57.97
CA PRO A 259 -90.99 -24.54 -57.28
C PRO A 259 -91.26 -25.77 -56.41
N ALA A 260 -90.19 -26.42 -55.91
CA ALA A 260 -90.22 -27.55 -54.99
C ALA A 260 -90.16 -27.14 -53.49
N VAL A 261 -90.44 -28.08 -52.57
CA VAL A 261 -90.60 -27.87 -51.12
C VAL A 261 -89.33 -28.25 -50.32
N ARG A 262 -89.00 -27.50 -49.24
CA ARG A 262 -87.85 -27.73 -48.33
C ARG A 262 -88.20 -28.69 -47.16
N ILE A 263 -87.18 -29.35 -46.60
CA ILE A 263 -87.22 -30.19 -45.38
C ILE A 263 -86.22 -29.61 -44.36
N ASN A 264 -86.56 -29.54 -43.06
CA ASN A 264 -85.72 -29.01 -41.97
C ASN A 264 -84.85 -30.09 -41.29
N GLN A 265 -83.74 -29.69 -40.64
CA GLN A 265 -82.90 -30.53 -39.76
C GLN A 265 -82.81 -29.91 -38.35
N PRO A 266 -82.87 -30.71 -37.26
CA PRO A 266 -82.84 -30.17 -35.90
C PRO A 266 -81.44 -29.65 -35.49
N PRO A 267 -81.37 -28.70 -34.54
CA PRO A 267 -80.11 -28.11 -34.09
C PRO A 267 -79.24 -29.11 -33.29
N VAL A 268 -77.99 -28.74 -33.04
CA VAL A 268 -77.02 -29.51 -32.24
C VAL A 268 -76.49 -28.65 -31.10
N ALA A 269 -76.82 -29.01 -29.85
CA ALA A 269 -76.40 -28.29 -28.66
C ALA A 269 -74.93 -28.62 -28.30
N VAL A 270 -74.10 -27.59 -28.15
CA VAL A 270 -72.68 -27.71 -27.77
C VAL A 270 -72.41 -26.85 -26.54
N ALA A 271 -71.93 -27.46 -25.46
CA ALA A 271 -71.52 -26.79 -24.23
C ALA A 271 -70.01 -26.94 -24.03
N SER A 272 -69.30 -25.82 -23.88
CA SER A 272 -67.86 -25.74 -23.79
C SER A 272 -67.41 -24.95 -22.54
N PRO A 273 -66.53 -25.49 -21.69
CA PRO A 273 -66.05 -26.87 -21.70
C PRO A 273 -67.12 -27.84 -21.18
N LYS A 274 -67.06 -29.10 -21.65
CA LYS A 274 -67.98 -30.17 -21.21
C LYS A 274 -67.74 -30.62 -19.76
N VAL A 275 -66.51 -30.47 -19.27
CA VAL A 275 -66.10 -30.70 -17.89
C VAL A 275 -65.20 -29.54 -17.46
N GLN A 276 -65.53 -28.91 -16.34
CA GLN A 276 -64.75 -27.84 -15.72
C GLN A 276 -64.36 -28.23 -14.30
N GLU A 277 -63.15 -27.90 -13.88
CA GLU A 277 -62.73 -27.99 -12.48
C GLU A 277 -62.35 -26.60 -11.96
N VAL A 278 -62.69 -26.33 -10.70
CA VAL A 278 -62.40 -25.07 -10.01
C VAL A 278 -62.01 -25.39 -8.57
N SER A 279 -60.95 -24.77 -8.05
CA SER A 279 -60.63 -24.80 -6.62
C SER A 279 -61.00 -23.48 -5.95
N LEU A 280 -61.50 -23.55 -4.71
CA LEU A 280 -61.56 -22.38 -3.85
C LEU A 280 -60.15 -21.77 -3.68
N PRO A 281 -60.00 -20.43 -3.63
CA PRO A 281 -61.04 -19.42 -3.39
C PRO A 281 -61.84 -18.96 -4.63
N THR A 282 -61.66 -19.56 -5.79
CA THR A 282 -62.41 -19.17 -7.01
C THR A 282 -63.88 -19.60 -6.90
N THR A 283 -64.78 -18.65 -6.68
CA THR A 283 -66.23 -18.91 -6.48
C THR A 283 -67.09 -18.62 -7.71
N SER A 284 -66.48 -18.32 -8.87
CA SER A 284 -67.19 -18.05 -10.12
C SER A 284 -66.52 -18.69 -11.34
N THR A 285 -67.31 -19.02 -12.35
CA THR A 285 -66.87 -19.57 -13.64
C THR A 285 -67.95 -19.37 -14.70
N PHE A 286 -67.74 -19.81 -15.93
CA PHE A 286 -68.76 -19.78 -16.98
C PHE A 286 -68.72 -21.05 -17.85
N ILE A 287 -69.82 -21.33 -18.54
CA ILE A 287 -69.94 -22.39 -19.55
C ILE A 287 -70.56 -21.76 -20.81
N ASP A 288 -69.88 -21.91 -21.94
CA ASP A 288 -70.29 -21.31 -23.21
C ASP A 288 -71.08 -22.31 -24.07
N GLY A 289 -72.29 -21.93 -24.43
CA GLY A 289 -73.22 -22.65 -25.31
C GLY A 289 -73.31 -22.09 -26.73
N SER A 290 -72.64 -20.96 -27.01
CA SER A 290 -72.70 -20.23 -28.29
C SER A 290 -72.25 -21.05 -29.49
N GLN A 291 -71.44 -22.10 -29.26
CA GLN A 291 -70.94 -23.03 -30.27
C GLN A 291 -71.99 -24.05 -30.77
N SER A 292 -73.24 -23.93 -30.33
CA SER A 292 -74.36 -24.74 -30.85
C SER A 292 -74.69 -24.35 -32.29
N ILE A 293 -74.97 -25.35 -33.14
CA ILE A 293 -75.13 -25.17 -34.60
C ILE A 293 -76.50 -25.63 -35.10
N ASP A 294 -76.92 -25.10 -36.24
CA ASP A 294 -78.23 -25.35 -36.87
C ASP A 294 -78.14 -25.11 -38.40
N ASP A 295 -79.10 -25.61 -39.19
CA ASP A 295 -79.10 -25.39 -40.65
C ASP A 295 -79.76 -24.06 -41.07
N VAL A 296 -80.48 -23.38 -40.16
CA VAL A 296 -80.99 -22.01 -40.33
C VAL A 296 -80.42 -21.07 -39.26
N LYS A 297 -80.95 -21.18 -38.04
CA LYS A 297 -80.71 -20.27 -36.93
C LYS A 297 -81.36 -20.80 -35.63
N ILE A 298 -80.55 -20.90 -34.59
CA ILE A 298 -81.01 -21.05 -33.20
C ILE A 298 -81.69 -19.75 -32.73
N VAL A 299 -82.92 -19.86 -32.20
CA VAL A 299 -83.71 -18.74 -31.69
C VAL A 299 -83.78 -18.69 -30.16
N SER A 300 -83.47 -19.79 -29.47
CA SER A 300 -83.50 -19.86 -28.00
C SER A 300 -82.37 -20.72 -27.45
N TYR A 301 -81.80 -20.28 -26.33
CA TYR A 301 -80.89 -21.04 -25.46
C TYR A 301 -81.54 -21.10 -24.07
N HIS A 302 -81.49 -22.25 -23.39
CA HIS A 302 -81.97 -22.39 -22.02
C HIS A 302 -81.04 -23.29 -21.20
N TRP A 303 -80.56 -22.78 -20.07
CA TRP A 303 -79.74 -23.52 -19.11
C TRP A 303 -80.53 -23.90 -17.85
N GLU A 304 -80.37 -25.15 -17.39
CA GLU A 304 -80.89 -25.63 -16.10
C GLU A 304 -79.83 -26.39 -15.27
N GLU A 305 -79.77 -26.14 -13.96
CA GLU A 305 -79.00 -26.94 -13.01
C GLU A 305 -79.74 -28.24 -12.64
N ILE A 306 -79.38 -29.33 -13.34
CA ILE A 306 -79.91 -30.68 -13.11
C ILE A 306 -79.53 -31.16 -11.69
N LYS A 307 -78.25 -31.01 -11.32
CA LYS A 307 -77.67 -31.53 -10.10
C LYS A 307 -76.63 -30.55 -9.55
N GLY A 308 -76.59 -30.41 -8.23
CA GLY A 308 -75.59 -29.61 -7.51
C GLY A 308 -75.76 -29.76 -5.99
N PRO A 309 -74.87 -29.16 -5.18
CA PRO A 309 -75.09 -28.96 -3.75
C PRO A 309 -76.40 -28.23 -3.45
N LEU A 310 -76.99 -28.46 -2.27
CA LEU A 310 -78.21 -27.77 -1.84
C LEU A 310 -77.95 -26.25 -1.71
N ARG A 311 -78.69 -25.46 -2.49
CA ARG A 311 -78.65 -23.99 -2.50
C ARG A 311 -80.09 -23.46 -2.59
N GLU A 312 -80.31 -22.27 -2.05
CA GLU A 312 -81.64 -21.61 -2.08
C GLU A 312 -82.11 -21.27 -3.50
N GLN A 313 -81.16 -21.01 -4.41
CA GLN A 313 -81.42 -20.72 -5.82
C GLN A 313 -80.52 -21.58 -6.70
N LYS A 314 -81.15 -22.37 -7.59
CA LYS A 314 -80.48 -23.09 -8.67
C LYS A 314 -80.10 -22.14 -9.79
N ALA A 315 -78.99 -22.39 -10.49
CA ALA A 315 -78.64 -21.63 -11.67
C ALA A 315 -79.56 -21.99 -12.86
N SER A 316 -80.09 -20.97 -13.52
CA SER A 316 -80.79 -21.06 -14.80
C SER A 316 -80.63 -19.74 -15.55
N ALA A 317 -80.50 -19.81 -16.88
CA ALA A 317 -80.29 -18.63 -17.73
C ALA A 317 -80.72 -18.91 -19.18
N ASP A 318 -81.35 -17.93 -19.83
CA ASP A 318 -81.77 -18.01 -21.23
C ASP A 318 -80.76 -17.35 -22.19
N THR A 319 -79.47 -17.51 -21.88
CA THR A 319 -78.35 -16.85 -22.55
C THR A 319 -77.41 -17.86 -23.22
N PRO A 320 -76.71 -17.49 -24.31
CA PRO A 320 -75.74 -18.38 -24.95
C PRO A 320 -74.58 -18.75 -24.03
N VAL A 321 -74.20 -17.89 -23.08
CA VAL A 321 -73.20 -18.18 -22.04
C VAL A 321 -73.88 -18.24 -20.67
N LEU A 322 -73.62 -19.31 -19.91
CA LEU A 322 -74.04 -19.46 -18.52
C LEU A 322 -72.95 -18.94 -17.60
N HIS A 323 -73.22 -17.86 -16.86
CA HIS A 323 -72.32 -17.36 -15.82
C HIS A 323 -72.73 -17.93 -14.45
N LEU A 324 -71.75 -18.45 -13.71
CA LEU A 324 -71.93 -19.09 -12.42
C LEU A 324 -71.17 -18.31 -11.34
N SER A 325 -71.82 -18.05 -10.21
CA SER A 325 -71.22 -17.37 -9.05
C SER A 325 -71.68 -18.01 -7.73
N ASN A 326 -70.98 -17.64 -6.64
CA ASN A 326 -71.20 -18.15 -5.29
C ASN A 326 -71.18 -19.69 -5.23
N LEU A 327 -70.25 -20.29 -5.97
CA LEU A 327 -70.03 -21.74 -6.01
C LEU A 327 -69.50 -22.25 -4.67
N VAL A 328 -70.09 -23.34 -4.19
CA VAL A 328 -69.66 -24.07 -2.98
C VAL A 328 -69.03 -25.41 -3.37
N PRO A 329 -68.17 -26.02 -2.54
CA PRO A 329 -67.54 -27.29 -2.88
C PRO A 329 -68.55 -28.41 -3.19
N GLY A 330 -68.30 -29.15 -4.26
CA GLY A 330 -69.16 -30.22 -4.76
C GLY A 330 -69.26 -30.28 -6.27
N ASN A 331 -70.10 -31.20 -6.76
CA ASN A 331 -70.21 -31.51 -8.19
C ASN A 331 -71.57 -31.01 -8.73
N TYR A 332 -71.50 -30.19 -9.77
CA TYR A 332 -72.62 -29.60 -10.48
C TYR A 332 -72.80 -30.25 -11.87
N THR A 333 -74.02 -30.21 -12.40
CA THR A 333 -74.34 -30.67 -13.75
C THR A 333 -75.44 -29.78 -14.33
N PHE A 334 -75.14 -29.15 -15.46
CA PHE A 334 -76.04 -28.23 -16.17
C PHE A 334 -76.48 -28.86 -17.49
N ARG A 335 -77.75 -28.68 -17.87
CA ARG A 335 -78.23 -28.91 -19.23
C ARG A 335 -78.22 -27.59 -19.98
N LEU A 336 -77.81 -27.63 -21.24
CA LEU A 336 -78.16 -26.63 -22.24
C LEU A 336 -79.20 -27.24 -23.18
N THR A 337 -80.29 -26.53 -23.44
CA THR A 337 -81.26 -26.82 -24.50
C THR A 337 -81.26 -25.67 -25.50
N VAL A 338 -81.22 -26.00 -26.81
CA VAL A 338 -81.32 -25.02 -27.91
C VAL A 338 -82.51 -25.35 -28.81
N ILE A 339 -83.12 -24.33 -29.39
CA ILE A 339 -84.32 -24.44 -30.25
C ILE A 339 -84.09 -23.64 -31.55
N ASP A 340 -84.41 -24.24 -32.69
CA ASP A 340 -84.33 -23.61 -34.03
C ASP A 340 -85.57 -22.75 -34.36
N SER A 341 -85.56 -22.08 -35.52
CA SER A 341 -86.69 -21.26 -35.99
C SER A 341 -87.95 -22.03 -36.37
N ASP A 342 -87.86 -23.34 -36.62
CA ASP A 342 -88.98 -24.22 -36.98
C ASP A 342 -89.55 -24.97 -35.76
N GLY A 343 -88.96 -24.78 -34.58
CA GLY A 343 -89.39 -25.33 -33.29
C GLY A 343 -88.75 -26.68 -32.91
N ALA A 344 -87.76 -27.18 -33.65
CA ALA A 344 -87.02 -28.37 -33.27
C ALA A 344 -85.98 -28.03 -32.19
N ALA A 345 -85.75 -28.98 -31.27
CA ALA A 345 -84.92 -28.75 -30.09
C ALA A 345 -83.89 -29.86 -29.85
N ASN A 346 -82.76 -29.48 -29.27
CA ASN A 346 -81.67 -30.39 -28.91
C ASN A 346 -81.07 -30.01 -27.55
N SER A 347 -80.50 -30.97 -26.82
CA SER A 347 -79.91 -30.70 -25.51
C SER A 347 -78.61 -31.44 -25.25
N THR A 348 -77.71 -30.80 -24.51
CA THR A 348 -76.42 -31.33 -24.09
C THR A 348 -76.18 -31.05 -22.60
N ILE A 349 -75.14 -31.65 -22.01
CA ILE A 349 -74.80 -31.49 -20.60
C ILE A 349 -73.34 -31.09 -20.39
N ALA A 350 -73.11 -30.27 -19.36
CA ALA A 350 -71.79 -29.90 -18.87
C ALA A 350 -71.68 -30.14 -17.36
N SER A 351 -70.50 -30.56 -16.90
CA SER A 351 -70.21 -30.88 -15.50
C SER A 351 -69.18 -29.91 -14.91
N LEU A 352 -69.34 -29.55 -13.64
CA LEU A 352 -68.42 -28.66 -12.92
C LEU A 352 -68.09 -29.25 -11.55
N THR A 353 -66.81 -29.42 -11.24
CA THR A 353 -66.31 -29.87 -9.93
C THR A 353 -65.69 -28.70 -9.18
N VAL A 354 -66.14 -28.45 -7.95
CA VAL A 354 -65.61 -27.40 -7.07
C VAL A 354 -64.89 -28.04 -5.89
N ASN A 355 -63.57 -27.88 -5.84
CA ASN A 355 -62.69 -28.49 -4.84
C ASN A 355 -62.54 -27.59 -3.59
N LYS A 356 -62.52 -28.21 -2.40
CA LYS A 356 -62.17 -27.57 -1.14
C LYS A 356 -60.67 -27.21 -1.09
N PRO A 357 -60.25 -26.19 -0.32
CA PRO A 357 -58.83 -25.98 -0.05
C PRO A 357 -58.22 -27.18 0.69
N VAL A 358 -56.91 -27.37 0.48
CA VAL A 358 -56.06 -28.30 1.24
C VAL A 358 -55.26 -27.45 2.21
N ASP A 359 -55.07 -27.99 3.42
CA ASP A 359 -54.37 -27.37 4.54
C ASP A 359 -53.16 -28.26 4.86
N TYR A 360 -51.96 -27.68 5.01
CA TYR A 360 -50.71 -28.41 5.13
C TYR A 360 -50.11 -28.25 6.54
N PRO A 361 -49.41 -29.26 7.09
CA PRO A 361 -48.75 -29.10 8.38
C PRO A 361 -47.67 -28.00 8.35
N PRO A 362 -47.44 -27.28 9.45
CA PRO A 362 -46.43 -26.23 9.52
C PRO A 362 -45.02 -26.82 9.32
N ILE A 363 -44.08 -25.97 8.94
CA ILE A 363 -42.66 -26.31 8.81
C ILE A 363 -41.91 -25.64 9.95
N ALA A 364 -41.48 -26.44 10.94
CA ALA A 364 -40.62 -25.95 12.02
C ALA A 364 -39.21 -25.65 11.51
N ASN A 365 -38.66 -24.51 11.90
CA ASN A 365 -37.26 -24.16 11.67
C ASN A 365 -36.68 -23.56 12.95
N ALA A 366 -35.75 -24.28 13.59
CA ALA A 366 -35.12 -23.87 14.86
C ALA A 366 -33.87 -22.97 14.67
N GLY A 367 -33.55 -22.61 13.42
CA GLY A 367 -32.32 -21.93 13.05
C GLY A 367 -31.13 -22.88 12.88
N PRO A 368 -29.98 -22.38 12.35
CA PRO A 368 -28.77 -23.15 12.19
C PRO A 368 -28.08 -23.40 13.55
N ASN A 369 -27.28 -24.47 13.63
CA ASN A 369 -26.44 -24.78 14.79
C ASN A 369 -25.54 -23.58 15.16
N GLN A 370 -25.35 -23.39 16.47
CA GLN A 370 -24.62 -22.26 17.05
C GLN A 370 -23.40 -22.75 17.83
N ALA A 371 -22.42 -21.86 17.99
CA ALA A 371 -21.32 -22.04 18.95
C ALA A 371 -21.11 -20.73 19.71
N VAL A 372 -20.79 -20.82 20.99
CA VAL A 372 -20.48 -19.67 21.85
C VAL A 372 -19.28 -20.04 22.71
N THR A 373 -18.32 -19.14 22.84
CA THR A 373 -17.10 -19.34 23.64
C THR A 373 -17.27 -18.61 24.97
N LEU A 374 -16.91 -19.26 26.08
CA LEU A 374 -16.85 -18.59 27.39
C LEU A 374 -15.87 -17.38 27.34
N PRO A 375 -16.11 -16.30 28.10
CA PRO A 375 -17.11 -16.15 29.18
C PRO A 375 -18.53 -15.82 28.70
N GLN A 376 -18.79 -15.69 27.39
CA GLN A 376 -20.15 -15.52 26.89
C GLN A 376 -20.95 -16.81 27.15
N ASN A 377 -21.94 -16.74 28.05
CA ASN A 377 -22.74 -17.90 28.45
C ASN A 377 -24.24 -17.72 28.16
N PHE A 378 -24.56 -16.84 27.21
CA PHE A 378 -25.91 -16.49 26.78
C PHE A 378 -26.01 -16.36 25.25
N ILE A 379 -27.19 -16.72 24.71
CA ILE A 379 -27.54 -16.58 23.29
C ILE A 379 -29.07 -16.52 23.13
N THR A 380 -29.56 -15.98 22.02
CA THR A 380 -30.97 -16.11 21.61
C THR A 380 -31.07 -17.00 20.38
N LEU A 381 -31.79 -18.11 20.49
CA LEU A 381 -32.16 -18.96 19.35
C LEU A 381 -33.46 -18.46 18.73
N ASN A 382 -33.59 -18.56 17.42
CA ASN A 382 -34.65 -17.93 16.66
C ASN A 382 -35.40 -18.94 15.78
N GLY A 383 -36.70 -19.10 16.06
CA GLY A 383 -37.63 -19.96 15.35
C GLY A 383 -38.55 -19.22 14.38
N ASN A 384 -38.37 -17.90 14.18
CA ASN A 384 -39.25 -17.05 13.37
C ASN A 384 -39.25 -17.38 11.86
N GLN A 385 -38.34 -18.25 11.40
CA GLN A 385 -38.33 -18.80 10.04
C GLN A 385 -39.22 -20.04 9.88
N SER A 386 -39.97 -20.43 10.91
CA SER A 386 -41.01 -21.45 10.79
C SER A 386 -42.18 -20.89 9.97
N SER A 387 -42.73 -21.68 9.05
CA SER A 387 -43.75 -21.24 8.08
C SER A 387 -44.94 -22.18 8.02
N ASP A 388 -46.09 -21.66 7.61
CA ASP A 388 -47.37 -22.36 7.48
C ASP A 388 -48.15 -21.75 6.30
N ASP A 389 -49.07 -22.49 5.67
CA ASP A 389 -49.95 -21.92 4.62
C ASP A 389 -51.13 -21.13 5.20
N HIS A 390 -51.41 -21.28 6.51
CA HIS A 390 -52.39 -20.50 7.25
C HIS A 390 -51.74 -19.62 8.35
N GLU A 391 -51.61 -20.12 9.58
CA GLU A 391 -51.11 -19.36 10.73
C GLU A 391 -50.54 -20.29 11.82
N ILE A 392 -49.30 -20.03 12.25
CA ILE A 392 -48.69 -20.67 13.43
C ILE A 392 -49.22 -20.02 14.70
N VAL A 393 -50.05 -20.74 15.45
CA VAL A 393 -50.68 -20.24 16.69
C VAL A 393 -49.87 -20.49 17.96
N SER A 394 -48.86 -21.37 17.91
CA SER A 394 -47.96 -21.57 19.07
C SER A 394 -46.57 -22.10 18.70
N TYR A 395 -45.60 -21.68 19.52
CA TYR A 395 -44.23 -22.16 19.56
C TYR A 395 -44.00 -22.82 20.93
N GLU A 396 -43.23 -23.90 20.99
CA GLU A 396 -42.82 -24.55 22.24
C GLU A 396 -41.38 -25.07 22.13
N TRP A 397 -40.48 -24.52 22.95
CA TRP A 397 -39.09 -24.93 23.03
C TRP A 397 -38.84 -25.84 24.23
N SER A 398 -38.05 -26.88 24.04
CA SER A 398 -37.57 -27.76 25.12
C SER A 398 -36.10 -28.14 24.94
N LEU A 399 -35.45 -28.53 26.03
CA LEU A 399 -34.12 -29.13 25.98
C LEU A 399 -34.27 -30.60 25.56
N SER A 400 -33.64 -30.98 24.44
CA SER A 400 -33.72 -32.33 23.88
C SER A 400 -33.14 -33.36 24.86
N PRO A 401 -33.68 -34.60 24.94
CA PRO A 401 -33.13 -35.67 25.78
C PRO A 401 -31.64 -35.97 25.55
N LYS A 402 -31.09 -35.58 24.39
CA LYS A 402 -29.66 -35.63 24.04
C LYS A 402 -28.76 -34.84 25.01
N SER A 403 -29.30 -33.82 25.68
CA SER A 403 -28.58 -32.96 26.64
C SER A 403 -29.00 -33.18 28.09
N LYS A 404 -29.48 -34.38 28.42
CA LYS A 404 -29.89 -34.78 29.77
C LYS A 404 -28.77 -34.54 30.79
N GLY A 405 -29.13 -33.88 31.90
CA GLY A 405 -28.21 -33.58 33.01
C GLY A 405 -27.50 -32.23 32.89
N LYS A 406 -27.62 -31.52 31.76
CA LYS A 406 -27.11 -30.15 31.62
C LYS A 406 -28.09 -29.14 32.20
N VAL A 407 -27.57 -28.08 32.82
CA VAL A 407 -28.34 -26.98 33.41
C VAL A 407 -28.23 -25.77 32.49
N VAL A 408 -29.38 -25.18 32.15
CA VAL A 408 -29.48 -23.95 31.36
C VAL A 408 -30.72 -23.17 31.79
N ALA A 409 -30.61 -21.86 31.92
CA ALA A 409 -31.76 -20.99 32.12
C ALA A 409 -32.41 -20.68 30.76
N MET A 410 -33.71 -20.94 30.63
CA MET A 410 -34.49 -20.73 29.41
C MET A 410 -35.60 -19.70 29.65
N GLN A 411 -35.65 -18.66 28.81
CA GLN A 411 -36.71 -17.65 28.79
C GLN A 411 -37.30 -17.54 27.38
N GLY A 412 -38.58 -17.15 27.27
CA GLY A 412 -39.24 -17.06 25.96
C GLY A 412 -39.64 -18.41 25.33
N VAL A 413 -39.68 -19.50 26.11
CA VAL A 413 -39.95 -20.88 25.62
C VAL A 413 -41.26 -21.08 24.84
N ARG A 414 -42.21 -20.14 24.90
CA ARG A 414 -43.47 -20.15 24.13
C ARG A 414 -43.55 -19.07 23.05
N THR A 415 -42.40 -18.59 22.59
CA THR A 415 -42.27 -17.52 21.61
C THR A 415 -41.32 -17.96 20.49
N PRO A 416 -41.30 -17.30 19.32
CA PRO A 416 -40.30 -17.55 18.29
C PRO A 416 -38.85 -17.24 18.73
N TYR A 417 -38.62 -16.64 19.90
CA TYR A 417 -37.28 -16.27 20.39
C TYR A 417 -36.97 -16.95 21.73
N LEU A 418 -36.11 -17.96 21.73
CA LEU A 418 -35.66 -18.64 22.95
C LEU A 418 -34.38 -17.99 23.47
N GLN A 419 -34.45 -17.35 24.62
CA GLN A 419 -33.29 -16.78 25.32
C GLN A 419 -32.69 -17.81 26.26
N LEU A 420 -31.39 -18.05 26.11
CA LEU A 420 -30.60 -19.00 26.89
C LEU A 420 -29.53 -18.23 27.68
N SER A 421 -29.32 -18.61 28.94
CA SER A 421 -28.27 -18.04 29.78
C SER A 421 -27.76 -19.02 30.84
N ALA A 422 -26.66 -18.66 31.51
CA ALA A 422 -26.02 -19.45 32.58
C ALA A 422 -25.58 -20.86 32.12
N MET A 423 -25.18 -20.98 30.86
CA MET A 423 -24.69 -22.24 30.29
C MET A 423 -23.25 -22.52 30.71
N GLN A 424 -22.95 -23.80 30.92
CA GLN A 424 -21.59 -24.33 31.15
C GLN A 424 -21.06 -24.99 29.86
N GLU A 425 -19.77 -25.32 29.83
CA GLU A 425 -19.10 -25.97 28.68
C GLU A 425 -19.84 -27.23 28.15
N GLY A 426 -19.79 -27.41 26.83
CA GLY A 426 -20.24 -28.56 26.08
C GLY A 426 -21.53 -28.35 25.28
N ASP A 427 -21.98 -29.43 24.63
CA ASP A 427 -23.06 -29.38 23.63
C ASP A 427 -24.49 -29.45 24.23
N TYR A 428 -25.34 -28.50 23.85
CA TYR A 428 -26.77 -28.45 24.15
C TYR A 428 -27.54 -28.69 22.86
N THR A 429 -28.64 -29.44 22.90
CA THR A 429 -29.57 -29.59 21.78
C THR A 429 -30.96 -29.13 22.23
N PHE A 430 -31.54 -28.18 21.52
CA PHE A 430 -32.88 -27.66 21.78
C PHE A 430 -33.82 -28.11 20.68
N GLN A 431 -35.06 -28.43 21.05
CA GLN A 431 -36.11 -28.84 20.14
C GLN A 431 -37.21 -27.76 20.14
N LEU A 432 -37.46 -27.19 18.96
CA LEU A 432 -38.63 -26.34 18.70
C LEU A 432 -39.77 -27.22 18.19
N THR A 433 -40.96 -27.03 18.75
CA THR A 433 -42.24 -27.52 18.21
C THR A 433 -43.09 -26.32 17.81
N VAL A 434 -43.67 -26.33 16.61
CA VAL A 434 -44.68 -25.36 16.18
C VAL A 434 -46.02 -26.05 15.96
N THR A 435 -47.11 -25.33 16.23
CA THR A 435 -48.48 -25.79 15.98
C THR A 435 -49.26 -24.73 15.20
N ASP A 436 -49.98 -25.14 14.17
CA ASP A 436 -50.84 -24.28 13.34
C ASP A 436 -52.25 -24.08 13.93
N SER A 437 -53.07 -23.30 13.24
CA SER A 437 -54.48 -23.07 13.58
C SER A 437 -55.36 -24.34 13.52
N ALA A 438 -54.98 -25.34 12.72
CA ALA A 438 -55.66 -26.64 12.59
C ALA A 438 -55.22 -27.70 13.62
N ARG A 439 -54.25 -27.37 14.48
CA ARG A 439 -53.58 -28.24 15.48
C ARG A 439 -52.61 -29.28 14.91
N GLN A 440 -52.20 -29.16 13.65
CA GLN A 440 -51.08 -29.93 13.09
C GLN A 440 -49.77 -29.43 13.71
N ARG A 441 -48.75 -30.31 13.76
CA ARG A 441 -47.50 -30.04 14.47
C ARG A 441 -46.28 -30.43 13.66
N SER A 442 -45.20 -29.69 13.90
CA SER A 442 -43.89 -29.93 13.28
C SER A 442 -42.77 -29.61 14.27
N THR A 443 -41.63 -30.27 14.13
CA THR A 443 -40.51 -30.15 15.08
C THR A 443 -39.17 -30.02 14.38
N ALA A 444 -38.31 -29.14 14.89
CA ALA A 444 -36.92 -28.98 14.46
C ALA A 444 -35.96 -29.00 15.67
N GLU A 445 -34.75 -29.51 15.49
CA GLU A 445 -33.68 -29.46 16.49
C GLU A 445 -32.58 -28.47 16.07
N VAL A 446 -31.93 -27.87 17.05
CA VAL A 446 -30.74 -27.02 16.88
C VAL A 446 -29.72 -27.35 17.97
N THR A 447 -28.46 -27.49 17.58
CA THR A 447 -27.34 -27.76 18.50
C THR A 447 -26.56 -26.47 18.78
N LEU A 448 -26.24 -26.24 20.05
CA LEU A 448 -25.44 -25.14 20.56
C LEU A 448 -24.22 -25.70 21.30
N ILE A 449 -23.02 -25.41 20.81
CA ILE A 449 -21.76 -25.83 21.42
C ILE A 449 -21.23 -24.70 22.30
N VAL A 450 -21.11 -24.91 23.61
CA VAL A 450 -20.44 -23.97 24.51
C VAL A 450 -18.98 -24.37 24.66
N GLN A 451 -18.07 -23.59 24.10
CA GLN A 451 -16.63 -23.87 24.12
C GLN A 451 -15.98 -23.24 25.37
N PRO A 452 -14.91 -23.86 25.92
CA PRO A 452 -14.12 -23.23 26.97
C PRO A 452 -13.49 -21.92 26.46
N GLU A 453 -13.12 -21.05 27.38
CA GLU A 453 -12.45 -19.79 27.04
C GLU A 453 -11.12 -20.08 26.32
N ASN A 454 -10.91 -19.41 25.18
CA ASN A 454 -9.70 -19.60 24.40
C ASN A 454 -8.55 -18.82 25.05
N ASN A 455 -7.67 -19.53 25.74
CA ASN A 455 -6.49 -19.00 26.42
C ASN A 455 -5.22 -19.59 25.79
N SER A 456 -4.26 -18.74 25.46
CA SER A 456 -2.98 -19.13 24.87
C SER A 456 -1.90 -19.18 25.95
N PRO A 457 -0.83 -19.98 25.81
CA PRO A 457 0.31 -19.85 26.71
C PRO A 457 1.01 -18.49 26.50
N PRO A 458 1.55 -17.87 27.56
CA PRO A 458 2.24 -16.59 27.45
C PRO A 458 3.48 -16.69 26.55
N VAL A 459 3.92 -15.55 26.00
CA VAL A 459 5.14 -15.43 25.21
C VAL A 459 6.20 -14.72 26.03
N ALA A 460 7.20 -15.47 26.51
CA ALA A 460 8.35 -14.93 27.23
C ALA A 460 9.26 -14.13 26.28
N VAL A 461 9.66 -12.93 26.67
CA VAL A 461 10.61 -12.09 25.91
C VAL A 461 11.65 -11.52 26.87
N ALA A 462 12.82 -12.15 26.96
CA ALA A 462 13.89 -11.78 27.91
C ALA A 462 14.72 -10.53 27.53
N GLY A 463 14.39 -9.86 26.42
CA GLY A 463 15.18 -8.77 25.86
C GLY A 463 16.37 -9.24 24.99
N PRO A 464 17.12 -8.30 24.37
CA PRO A 464 18.28 -8.62 23.54
C PRO A 464 19.54 -8.86 24.37
N ASP A 465 20.46 -9.68 23.84
CA ASP A 465 21.78 -9.94 24.41
C ASP A 465 22.55 -8.65 24.73
N LYS A 466 23.29 -8.68 25.85
CA LYS A 466 24.04 -7.51 26.34
C LYS A 466 25.54 -7.80 26.39
N GLU A 467 26.33 -6.83 25.93
CA GLU A 467 27.75 -6.78 26.23
C GLU A 467 28.01 -5.69 27.27
N LEU A 468 28.83 -6.02 28.28
CA LEU A 468 29.32 -5.10 29.30
C LEU A 468 30.84 -5.08 29.25
N THR A 469 31.43 -3.95 29.64
CA THR A 469 32.88 -3.80 29.79
C THR A 469 33.21 -3.68 31.27
N PHE A 470 34.10 -4.52 31.77
CA PHE A 470 34.59 -4.44 33.14
C PHE A 470 35.26 -3.05 33.36
N PRO A 471 35.02 -2.33 34.48
CA PRO A 471 34.47 -2.76 35.77
C PRO A 471 32.94 -2.60 35.96
N VAL A 472 32.14 -2.62 34.90
CA VAL A 472 30.67 -2.62 35.03
C VAL A 472 30.16 -4.02 35.42
N GLU A 473 30.05 -4.27 36.73
CA GLU A 473 29.64 -5.56 37.31
C GLU A 473 28.12 -5.75 37.47
N SER A 474 27.28 -4.87 36.92
CA SER A 474 25.83 -4.93 37.09
C SER A 474 25.03 -4.46 35.87
N THR A 475 23.82 -5.01 35.70
CA THR A 475 22.84 -4.59 34.68
C THR A 475 21.44 -4.99 35.11
N THR A 476 20.41 -4.38 34.52
CA THR A 476 19.03 -4.86 34.57
C THR A 476 18.79 -5.99 33.54
N LEU A 477 17.77 -6.81 33.79
CA LEU A 477 17.14 -7.75 32.87
C LEU A 477 15.71 -7.26 32.64
N ASP A 478 15.23 -7.19 31.39
CA ASP A 478 13.94 -6.59 31.06
C ASP A 478 13.05 -7.57 30.27
N GLY A 479 12.05 -8.09 30.98
CA GLY A 479 11.05 -9.03 30.52
C GLY A 479 9.70 -8.39 30.23
N SER A 480 9.57 -7.05 30.36
CA SER A 480 8.31 -6.31 30.27
C SER A 480 7.61 -6.38 28.90
N LYS A 481 8.32 -6.86 27.87
CA LYS A 481 7.78 -7.10 26.53
C LYS A 481 7.11 -8.47 26.36
N SER A 482 7.15 -9.31 27.39
CA SER A 482 6.42 -10.57 27.44
C SER A 482 4.91 -10.29 27.38
N GLN A 483 4.17 -11.09 26.62
CA GLN A 483 2.75 -10.85 26.31
C GLN A 483 1.93 -12.11 26.43
N ASP A 484 0.65 -11.94 26.71
CA ASP A 484 -0.34 -13.00 26.94
C ASP A 484 -1.74 -12.45 26.59
N ASP A 485 -2.67 -13.30 26.16
CA ASP A 485 -4.02 -12.88 25.78
C ASP A 485 -4.96 -12.61 26.97
N GLN A 486 -4.63 -13.12 28.17
CA GLN A 486 -5.39 -12.88 29.40
C GLN A 486 -4.60 -12.17 30.51
N GLY A 487 -3.26 -12.19 30.43
CA GLY A 487 -2.34 -11.42 31.26
C GLY A 487 -1.38 -12.30 32.07
N ILE A 488 -0.11 -11.87 32.10
CA ILE A 488 0.95 -12.54 32.86
C ILE A 488 0.83 -12.17 34.34
N VAL A 489 0.70 -13.18 35.21
CA VAL A 489 0.59 -13.01 36.67
C VAL A 489 1.86 -13.39 37.42
N PHE A 490 2.81 -14.05 36.76
CA PHE A 490 4.05 -14.53 37.36
C PHE A 490 5.24 -14.33 36.40
N TYR A 491 6.32 -13.79 36.95
CA TYR A 491 7.64 -13.70 36.31
C TYR A 491 8.64 -14.42 37.23
N HIS A 492 9.64 -15.08 36.65
CA HIS A 492 10.79 -15.59 37.39
C HIS A 492 12.05 -15.55 36.52
N TRP A 493 13.10 -14.92 37.04
CA TRP A 493 14.41 -14.86 36.45
C TRP A 493 15.39 -15.75 37.22
N GLU A 494 16.21 -16.50 36.49
CA GLU A 494 17.29 -17.30 37.09
C GLU A 494 18.56 -17.23 36.23
N ASN A 495 19.72 -17.32 36.88
CA ASN A 495 20.97 -17.58 36.18
C ASN A 495 21.09 -19.09 35.90
N ILE A 496 21.17 -19.48 34.62
CA ILE A 496 21.31 -20.88 34.22
C ILE A 496 22.76 -21.29 33.94
N SER A 497 23.65 -20.32 33.69
CA SER A 497 25.10 -20.55 33.61
C SER A 497 25.90 -19.25 33.72
N GLY A 498 27.15 -19.36 34.14
CA GLY A 498 28.13 -18.27 34.22
C GLY A 498 29.45 -18.73 34.85
N PRO A 499 30.53 -17.93 34.76
CA PRO A 499 31.82 -18.23 35.40
C PRO A 499 31.79 -18.07 36.94
N SER A 500 30.88 -17.25 37.48
CA SER A 500 30.72 -17.00 38.91
C SER A 500 29.25 -17.09 39.32
N SER A 501 28.98 -17.17 40.62
CA SER A 501 27.65 -16.85 41.16
C SER A 501 27.39 -15.35 41.08
N VAL A 502 26.12 -14.99 40.87
CA VAL A 502 25.62 -13.61 40.79
C VAL A 502 24.55 -13.38 41.84
N GLN A 503 24.33 -12.12 42.24
CA GLN A 503 23.18 -11.74 43.06
C GLN A 503 22.10 -11.13 42.18
N MET A 504 20.84 -11.45 42.44
CA MET A 504 19.68 -10.99 41.67
C MET A 504 18.64 -10.37 42.61
N GLU A 505 18.11 -9.22 42.22
CA GLU A 505 17.04 -8.52 42.93
C GLU A 505 15.81 -8.38 42.03
N ASN A 506 14.61 -8.55 42.59
CA ASN A 506 13.33 -8.53 41.87
C ASN A 506 13.26 -9.61 40.77
N ASP A 507 13.84 -10.78 41.02
CA ASP A 507 13.78 -11.93 40.11
C ASP A 507 12.34 -12.43 39.87
N ASP A 508 11.42 -12.11 40.79
CA ASP A 508 9.97 -12.37 40.72
C ASP A 508 9.18 -11.36 39.86
N LYS A 509 9.85 -10.37 39.23
CA LYS A 509 9.20 -9.27 38.49
C LYS A 509 9.63 -9.22 37.03
N ALA A 510 8.87 -8.45 36.25
CA ALA A 510 9.17 -8.20 34.84
C ALA A 510 10.54 -7.57 34.61
N ILE A 511 11.04 -6.75 35.54
CA ILE A 511 12.38 -6.15 35.49
C ILE A 511 13.14 -6.59 36.75
N ALA A 512 14.24 -7.30 36.55
CA ALA A 512 15.17 -7.72 37.59
C ALA A 512 16.50 -6.96 37.46
N THR A 513 17.29 -6.92 38.54
CA THR A 513 18.66 -6.38 38.52
C THR A 513 19.63 -7.49 38.90
N VAL A 514 20.72 -7.62 38.16
CA VAL A 514 21.81 -8.56 38.46
C VAL A 514 23.10 -7.80 38.77
N THR A 515 23.82 -8.26 39.80
CA THR A 515 25.07 -7.67 40.30
C THR A 515 26.11 -8.76 40.59
N GLY A 516 27.40 -8.39 40.56
CA GLY A 516 28.52 -9.31 40.79
C GLY A 516 28.93 -10.08 39.53
N LEU A 517 28.72 -9.48 38.35
CA LEU A 517 29.16 -10.02 37.07
C LEU A 517 30.67 -9.82 36.89
N GLN A 518 31.39 -10.90 36.61
CA GLN A 518 32.83 -10.92 36.32
C GLN A 518 33.06 -11.20 34.82
N VAL A 519 34.31 -11.06 34.35
CA VAL A 519 34.65 -11.31 32.93
C VAL A 519 34.26 -12.73 32.51
N GLY A 520 33.50 -12.84 31.41
CA GLY A 520 32.96 -14.09 30.88
C GLY A 520 31.52 -13.94 30.35
N THR A 521 30.86 -15.05 30.03
CA THR A 521 29.48 -15.04 29.52
C THR A 521 28.53 -15.77 30.46
N TYR A 522 27.44 -15.10 30.81
CA TYR A 522 26.35 -15.60 31.63
C TYR A 522 25.12 -15.80 30.76
N HIS A 523 24.27 -16.76 31.13
CA HIS A 523 22.96 -16.95 30.52
C HIS A 523 21.88 -16.87 31.61
N PHE A 524 20.83 -16.11 31.32
CA PHE A 524 19.69 -15.90 32.21
C PHE A 524 18.42 -16.41 31.53
N ARG A 525 17.60 -17.15 32.27
CA ARG A 525 16.29 -17.62 31.81
C ARG A 525 15.20 -16.79 32.49
N LEU A 526 14.33 -16.20 31.69
CA LEU A 526 13.04 -15.68 32.12
C LEU A 526 11.98 -16.77 31.92
N THR A 527 11.17 -17.02 32.94
CA THR A 527 9.95 -17.83 32.86
C THR A 527 8.75 -16.95 33.20
N VAL A 528 7.69 -16.99 32.38
CA VAL A 528 6.42 -16.28 32.62
C VAL A 528 5.25 -17.25 32.69
N LYS A 529 4.21 -16.92 33.47
CA LYS A 529 2.97 -17.70 33.55
C LYS A 529 1.70 -16.83 33.59
N ASP A 530 0.64 -17.36 33.01
CA ASP A 530 -0.72 -16.82 33.08
C ASP A 530 -1.45 -17.24 34.38
N GLN A 531 -2.72 -16.83 34.52
CA GLN A 531 -3.56 -17.15 35.68
C GLN A 531 -4.00 -18.63 35.74
N GLN A 532 -3.92 -19.34 34.62
CA GLN A 532 -4.31 -20.73 34.41
C GLN A 532 -3.13 -21.71 34.64
N GLY A 533 -1.91 -21.19 34.75
CA GLY A 533 -0.68 -21.95 34.97
C GLY A 533 0.05 -22.39 33.69
N LEU A 534 -0.37 -21.94 32.51
CA LEU A 534 0.42 -22.11 31.29
C LEU A 534 1.70 -21.28 31.41
N SER A 535 2.79 -21.75 30.79
CA SER A 535 4.11 -21.17 31.00
C SER A 535 4.97 -21.18 29.75
N SER A 536 5.83 -20.17 29.63
CA SER A 536 6.82 -20.06 28.56
C SER A 536 8.13 -19.50 29.11
N ALA A 537 9.23 -19.76 28.42
CA ALA A 537 10.56 -19.35 28.84
C ALA A 537 11.40 -18.80 27.67
N SER A 538 12.22 -17.80 27.98
CA SER A 538 13.15 -17.13 27.06
C SER A 538 14.53 -17.04 27.71
N VAL A 539 15.60 -17.15 26.92
CA VAL A 539 16.98 -17.03 27.42
C VAL A 539 17.64 -15.79 26.84
N LEU A 540 18.43 -15.12 27.67
CA LEU A 540 19.23 -13.93 27.39
C LEU A 540 20.69 -14.25 27.74
N SER A 541 21.65 -13.83 26.91
CA SER A 541 23.07 -13.86 27.27
C SER A 541 23.59 -12.47 27.67
N ILE A 542 24.51 -12.46 28.64
CA ILE A 542 25.27 -11.27 29.04
C ILE A 542 26.76 -11.64 28.99
N THR A 543 27.52 -10.98 28.12
CA THR A 543 28.97 -11.14 28.02
C THR A 543 29.66 -9.93 28.63
N VAL A 544 30.37 -10.13 29.73
CA VAL A 544 31.31 -9.15 30.29
C VAL A 544 32.67 -9.37 29.65
N LYS A 545 33.17 -8.36 28.95
CA LYS A 545 34.53 -8.35 28.39
C LYS A 545 35.44 -7.49 29.27
N GLU A 546 36.70 -7.87 29.32
CA GLU A 546 37.74 -6.97 29.80
C GLU A 546 37.92 -5.82 28.79
N GLU A 547 38.26 -4.64 29.28
CA GLU A 547 38.50 -3.48 28.42
C GLU A 547 39.86 -3.63 27.73
N ASN A 548 39.85 -3.65 26.39
CA ASN A 548 41.09 -3.68 25.61
C ASN A 548 41.98 -2.50 25.99
N ASN A 549 43.21 -2.83 26.41
CA ASN A 549 44.30 -1.88 26.64
C ASN A 549 45.42 -2.20 25.65
N SER A 550 46.03 -1.16 25.09
CA SER A 550 47.31 -1.27 24.40
C SER A 550 48.37 -0.64 25.30
N PRO A 551 49.61 -1.15 25.35
CA PRO A 551 50.68 -0.41 26.01
C PRO A 551 50.92 0.93 25.28
N PRO A 552 51.29 1.99 26.01
CA PRO A 552 51.57 3.30 25.43
C PRO A 552 52.76 3.24 24.47
N ARG A 553 52.94 4.28 23.65
CA ARG A 553 54.12 4.50 22.81
C ARG A 553 54.90 5.71 23.29
N ALA A 554 56.16 5.49 23.66
CA ALA A 554 57.09 6.56 24.01
C ALA A 554 57.61 7.28 22.76
N HIS A 555 57.64 8.61 22.80
CA HIS A 555 58.31 9.43 21.79
C HIS A 555 59.20 10.47 22.48
N ALA A 556 60.52 10.22 22.55
CA ALA A 556 61.47 10.99 23.37
C ALA A 556 62.08 12.22 22.68
N GLY A 557 61.58 12.63 21.51
CA GLY A 557 62.08 13.80 20.76
C GLY A 557 63.34 13.56 19.92
N GLY A 558 64.03 12.43 20.07
CA GLY A 558 65.10 11.98 19.18
C GLY A 558 66.44 12.69 19.36
N LYS A 559 67.10 13.08 18.25
CA LYS A 559 68.48 13.62 18.27
C LYS A 559 68.55 15.14 18.16
N HIS A 560 69.16 15.77 19.17
CA HIS A 560 69.49 17.19 19.21
C HIS A 560 71.00 17.42 19.12
N VAL A 561 71.40 18.55 18.53
CA VAL A 561 72.79 19.03 18.51
C VAL A 561 72.83 20.43 19.10
N LEU A 562 73.59 20.58 20.18
CA LEU A 562 73.79 21.82 20.92
C LEU A 562 75.22 22.33 20.66
N VAL A 563 75.41 23.64 20.58
CA VAL A 563 76.75 24.25 20.40
C VAL A 563 76.94 25.29 21.49
N LEU A 564 78.01 25.15 22.26
CA LEU A 564 78.38 26.11 23.30
C LEU A 564 78.61 27.51 22.67
N PRO A 565 78.30 28.61 23.38
CA PRO A 565 78.00 28.71 24.81
C PRO A 565 76.56 28.36 25.21
N ASN A 566 75.66 28.04 24.28
CA ASN A 566 74.33 27.58 24.66
C ASN A 566 74.45 26.23 25.37
N ASN A 567 74.02 26.17 26.64
CA ASN A 567 74.22 25.03 27.54
C ASN A 567 72.89 24.53 28.15
N SER A 568 71.76 24.97 27.61
CA SER A 568 70.43 24.50 27.96
C SER A 568 69.68 23.94 26.75
N VAL A 569 68.87 22.92 26.97
CA VAL A 569 68.01 22.31 25.96
C VAL A 569 66.75 21.74 26.61
N THR A 570 65.67 21.68 25.84
CA THR A 570 64.42 21.02 26.23
C THR A 570 64.19 19.82 25.33
N LEU A 571 63.90 18.66 25.91
CA LEU A 571 63.47 17.46 25.19
C LEU A 571 61.96 17.32 25.35
N ASP A 572 61.26 17.22 24.22
CA ASP A 572 59.80 17.16 24.19
C ASP A 572 59.33 15.71 24.03
N GLY A 573 58.75 15.17 25.09
CA GLY A 573 58.13 13.85 25.17
C GLY A 573 56.61 13.86 25.00
N SER A 574 55.99 15.04 24.82
CA SER A 574 54.53 15.21 24.76
C SER A 574 53.88 14.60 23.52
N GLY A 575 54.68 14.16 22.53
CA GLY A 575 54.23 13.39 21.37
C GLY A 575 53.97 11.90 21.66
N SER A 576 54.18 11.42 22.89
CA SER A 576 53.88 10.04 23.29
C SER A 576 52.36 9.77 23.24
N ASP A 577 51.94 8.61 22.74
CA ASP A 577 50.53 8.25 22.53
C ASP A 577 50.11 7.00 23.31
N ASP A 578 48.81 6.88 23.60
CA ASP A 578 48.19 5.75 24.28
C ASP A 578 46.69 5.66 23.92
N ASP A 579 46.04 4.50 24.05
CA ASP A 579 44.61 4.36 23.74
C ASP A 579 43.67 4.73 24.90
N GLN A 580 44.15 4.80 26.15
CA GLN A 580 43.39 5.25 27.34
C GLN A 580 43.96 6.51 28.01
N GLY A 581 45.23 6.84 27.75
CA GLY A 581 45.91 8.05 28.20
C GLY A 581 47.08 7.78 29.15
N ILE A 582 48.19 8.50 28.92
CA ILE A 582 49.41 8.39 29.73
C ILE A 582 49.21 9.07 31.09
N VAL A 583 49.49 8.33 32.17
CA VAL A 583 49.35 8.81 33.57
C VAL A 583 50.67 9.31 34.14
N SER A 584 51.82 8.79 33.69
CA SER A 584 53.13 9.26 34.15
C SER A 584 54.21 9.22 33.07
N TYR A 585 55.12 10.18 33.18
CA TYR A 585 56.34 10.33 32.40
C TYR A 585 57.53 10.20 33.35
N LEU A 586 58.61 9.53 32.93
CA LEU A 586 59.84 9.41 33.71
C LEU A 586 61.06 9.41 32.78
N TRP A 587 61.90 10.44 32.89
CA TRP A 587 63.14 10.57 32.16
C TRP A 587 64.33 10.06 32.98
N ILE A 588 65.02 9.06 32.44
CA ILE A 588 66.18 8.42 33.08
C ILE A 588 67.43 8.76 32.26
N ARG A 589 68.40 9.47 32.86
CA ARG A 589 69.71 9.69 32.22
C ARG A 589 70.47 8.37 32.13
N ASP A 590 70.98 8.04 30.94
CA ASP A 590 71.85 6.88 30.77
C ASP A 590 73.19 7.08 31.51
N GLY A 591 73.69 6.03 32.16
CA GLY A 591 74.90 6.05 32.98
C GLY A 591 76.22 6.29 32.22
N GLN A 592 76.23 6.23 30.88
CA GLN A 592 77.36 6.62 30.03
C GLN A 592 77.36 8.12 29.69
N SER A 593 76.28 8.84 29.99
CA SER A 593 76.18 10.29 29.77
C SER A 593 77.07 11.08 30.74
N PRO A 594 77.55 12.28 30.38
CA PRO A 594 78.21 13.17 31.33
C PRO A 594 77.34 13.45 32.57
N ALA A 595 77.97 13.42 33.75
CA ALA A 595 77.31 13.71 35.02
C ALA A 595 76.95 15.21 35.17
N ALA A 596 77.68 16.10 34.49
CA ALA A 596 77.39 17.54 34.50
C ALA A 596 76.13 17.88 33.71
N GLY A 597 75.42 18.92 34.14
CA GLY A 597 74.16 19.36 33.56
C GLY A 597 72.96 18.92 34.41
N ASP A 598 72.10 19.86 34.74
CA ASP A 598 71.09 19.75 35.80
C ASP A 598 69.68 19.66 35.20
N VAL A 599 68.82 18.83 35.80
CA VAL A 599 67.38 18.80 35.51
C VAL A 599 66.73 19.96 36.26
N ILE A 600 66.00 20.81 35.55
CA ILE A 600 65.32 21.96 36.16
C ILE A 600 63.90 21.55 36.60
N HIS A 601 63.44 22.11 37.72
CA HIS A 601 62.06 22.02 38.22
C HIS A 601 61.47 20.62 38.49
N GLY A 602 62.26 19.53 38.43
CA GLY A 602 61.71 18.16 38.49
C GLY A 602 61.03 17.72 37.19
N SER A 603 61.41 18.35 36.07
CA SER A 603 60.92 18.03 34.72
C SER A 603 61.32 16.62 34.22
N ASP A 604 62.08 15.86 35.01
CA ASP A 604 62.29 14.42 34.80
C ASP A 604 61.02 13.59 35.05
N HIS A 605 59.99 14.15 35.68
CA HIS A 605 58.68 13.52 35.87
C HIS A 605 57.56 14.14 35.00
N GLU A 606 57.92 15.01 34.06
CA GLU A 606 57.00 15.73 33.18
C GLU A 606 57.16 15.29 31.71
N ALA A 607 56.16 15.62 30.88
CA ALA A 607 56.21 15.34 29.44
C ALA A 607 57.34 16.10 28.71
N VAL A 608 57.86 17.20 29.27
CA VAL A 608 58.94 18.01 28.66
C VAL A 608 60.10 18.12 29.65
N LEU A 609 61.21 17.44 29.36
CA LEU A 609 62.42 17.49 30.17
C LEU A 609 63.21 18.77 29.89
N GLN A 610 63.58 19.51 30.94
CA GLN A 610 64.36 20.74 30.85
C GLN A 610 65.76 20.55 31.46
N LEU A 611 66.80 20.82 30.66
CA LEU A 611 68.19 20.66 31.04
C LEU A 611 68.95 21.99 30.95
N THR A 612 69.84 22.24 31.90
CA THR A 612 70.79 23.36 31.90
C THR A 612 72.19 22.88 32.29
N ASN A 613 73.19 23.78 32.28
CA ASN A 613 74.57 23.51 32.69
C ASN A 613 75.25 22.35 31.92
N LEU A 614 74.81 22.07 30.70
CA LEU A 614 75.40 21.05 29.84
C LEU A 614 76.83 21.40 29.45
N VAL A 615 77.69 20.39 29.34
CA VAL A 615 79.10 20.50 28.92
C VAL A 615 79.34 19.70 27.65
N GLU A 616 80.51 19.90 27.02
CA GLU A 616 80.93 19.15 25.83
C GLU A 616 80.85 17.63 26.06
N GLY A 617 80.13 16.91 25.20
CA GLY A 617 79.85 15.48 25.34
C GLY A 617 78.54 15.05 24.70
N THR A 618 78.24 13.76 24.77
CA THR A 618 76.97 13.18 24.29
C THR A 618 76.14 12.68 25.46
N TYR A 619 74.91 13.15 25.57
CA TYR A 619 73.95 12.73 26.57
C TYR A 619 72.89 11.84 25.95
N ILE A 620 72.48 10.81 26.67
CA ILE A 620 71.37 9.92 26.31
C ILE A 620 70.37 9.92 27.47
N PHE A 621 69.09 10.11 27.15
CA PHE A 621 68.00 10.06 28.13
C PHE A 621 66.94 9.09 27.62
N HIS A 622 66.47 8.20 28.48
CA HIS A 622 65.38 7.28 28.21
C HIS A 622 64.09 7.85 28.79
N LEU A 623 63.09 8.11 27.96
CA LEU A 623 61.74 8.45 28.40
C LEU A 623 60.95 7.16 28.57
N LYS A 624 60.53 6.87 29.80
CA LYS A 624 59.50 5.87 30.10
C LYS A 624 58.15 6.56 30.24
N VAL A 625 57.14 6.10 29.51
CA VAL A 625 55.73 6.48 29.71
C VAL A 625 54.95 5.30 30.28
N THR A 626 54.00 5.57 31.18
CA THR A 626 53.15 4.53 31.80
C THR A 626 51.69 4.99 31.84
N ASP A 627 50.77 4.09 31.49
CA ASP A 627 49.32 4.33 31.47
C ASP A 627 48.66 4.16 32.85
N ALA A 628 47.33 4.10 32.88
CA ALA A 628 46.54 3.89 34.10
C ALA A 628 46.50 2.43 34.60
N LYS A 629 46.80 1.44 33.76
CA LYS A 629 46.78 0.00 34.09
C LYS A 629 48.15 -0.53 34.50
N GLY A 630 49.21 0.25 34.27
CA GLY A 630 50.60 -0.05 34.59
C GLY A 630 51.43 -0.54 33.41
N ASP A 631 50.87 -0.59 32.21
CA ASP A 631 51.62 -0.90 30.99
C ASP A 631 52.51 0.29 30.61
N SER A 632 53.67 0.02 30.01
CA SER A 632 54.68 1.05 29.77
C SER A 632 55.62 0.73 28.61
N ASP A 633 56.13 1.80 28.00
CA ASP A 633 57.08 1.76 26.88
C ASP A 633 58.22 2.77 27.09
N VAL A 634 59.33 2.61 26.35
CA VAL A 634 60.57 3.38 26.52
C VAL A 634 61.19 3.76 25.18
N ASP A 635 61.41 5.07 24.96
CA ASP A 635 62.16 5.62 23.83
C ASP A 635 63.37 6.46 24.30
N SER A 636 64.34 6.74 23.43
CA SER A 636 65.64 7.32 23.77
C SER A 636 65.94 8.62 23.01
N ALA A 637 66.14 9.70 23.75
CA ALA A 637 66.67 10.97 23.25
C ALA A 637 68.20 11.00 23.28
N THR A 638 68.83 11.72 22.34
CA THR A 638 70.28 11.94 22.33
C THR A 638 70.61 13.42 22.11
N ILE A 639 71.43 14.02 22.98
CA ILE A 639 71.91 15.40 22.84
C ILE A 639 73.43 15.38 22.62
N GLU A 640 73.88 15.88 21.48
CA GLU A 640 75.30 16.03 21.14
C GLU A 640 75.74 17.49 21.41
N VAL A 641 76.52 17.73 22.47
CA VAL A 641 76.99 19.07 22.86
C VAL A 641 78.40 19.30 22.31
N ARG A 642 78.51 20.23 21.36
CA ARG A 642 79.74 20.59 20.66
C ARG A 642 80.44 21.81 21.28
N PRO A 643 81.78 21.89 21.21
CA PRO A 643 82.53 23.04 21.69
C PRO A 643 82.22 24.32 20.90
N ASP A 644 82.41 25.48 21.54
CA ASP A 644 82.18 26.78 20.95
C ASP A 644 83.17 27.04 19.78
N PRO A 645 82.70 27.34 18.54
CA PRO A 645 83.59 27.68 17.43
C PRO A 645 84.42 28.95 17.67
N LYS A 646 84.02 29.82 18.61
CA LYS A 646 84.73 31.06 18.98
C LYS A 646 85.70 30.88 20.15
N ARG A 647 85.80 29.66 20.72
CA ARG A 647 86.60 29.31 21.91
C ARG A 647 88.03 29.90 21.92
N SER A 648 88.73 29.87 20.79
CA SER A 648 90.10 30.42 20.65
C SER A 648 90.23 31.96 20.69
N GLY A 649 89.11 32.68 20.67
CA GLY A 649 89.04 34.14 20.74
C GLY A 649 88.57 34.70 22.09
N LEU A 650 88.31 33.83 23.07
CA LEU A 650 87.77 34.22 24.38
C LEU A 650 88.87 34.71 25.34
N VAL A 651 88.66 35.89 25.90
CA VAL A 651 89.48 36.54 26.93
C VAL A 651 88.71 36.56 28.24
N GLU A 652 89.37 36.20 29.34
CA GLU A 652 88.84 36.27 30.70
C GLU A 652 89.43 37.49 31.42
N LEU A 653 88.55 38.40 31.84
CA LEU A 653 88.90 39.61 32.59
C LEU A 653 88.34 39.50 34.01
N ILE A 654 89.23 39.44 35.01
CA ILE A 654 88.85 39.33 36.42
C ILE A 654 88.85 40.72 37.06
N LEU A 655 87.69 41.12 37.58
CA LEU A 655 87.44 42.44 38.18
C LEU A 655 87.19 42.31 39.69
N GLN A 656 87.67 43.29 40.47
CA GLN A 656 87.42 43.38 41.91
C GLN A 656 86.02 43.95 42.22
N VAL A 657 84.98 43.24 41.80
CA VAL A 657 83.57 43.50 42.10
C VAL A 657 82.83 42.17 42.24
N GLY A 658 81.93 42.02 43.21
CA GLY A 658 81.09 40.82 43.35
C GLY A 658 80.03 40.77 42.25
N VAL A 659 79.70 39.59 41.72
CA VAL A 659 78.87 39.46 40.51
C VAL A 659 77.47 40.09 40.66
N GLY A 660 76.86 40.00 41.85
CA GLY A 660 75.57 40.62 42.15
C GLY A 660 75.60 42.14 42.31
N GLN A 661 76.78 42.77 42.28
CA GLN A 661 76.96 44.22 42.34
C GLN A 661 77.25 44.84 40.95
N LEU A 662 77.54 44.02 39.94
CA LEU A 662 77.79 44.47 38.57
C LEU A 662 76.45 44.64 37.83
N SER A 663 75.91 45.85 37.80
CA SER A 663 74.70 46.15 37.03
C SER A 663 74.96 46.19 35.51
N GLU A 664 73.91 45.98 34.71
CA GLU A 664 73.95 46.08 33.25
C GLU A 664 74.52 47.43 32.75
N GLN A 665 74.16 48.54 33.39
CA GLN A 665 74.71 49.86 33.05
C GLN A 665 76.23 49.96 33.29
N GLN A 666 76.72 49.31 34.35
CA GLN A 666 78.15 49.26 34.66
C GLN A 666 78.90 48.31 33.72
N LYS A 667 78.28 47.20 33.31
CA LYS A 667 78.78 46.31 32.24
C LYS A 667 78.94 47.09 30.92
N ASP A 668 77.93 47.83 30.49
CA ASP A 668 78.01 48.61 29.24
C ASP A 668 79.06 49.72 29.31
N THR A 669 79.21 50.35 30.49
CA THR A 669 80.28 51.33 30.75
C THR A 669 81.67 50.69 30.65
N LEU A 670 81.85 49.51 31.26
CA LEU A 670 83.09 48.73 31.16
C LEU A 670 83.40 48.36 29.71
N VAL A 671 82.41 47.88 28.94
CA VAL A 671 82.58 47.53 27.52
C VAL A 671 83.07 48.72 26.69
N ARG A 672 82.48 49.92 26.90
CA ARG A 672 82.94 51.16 26.23
C ARG A 672 84.37 51.53 26.60
N GLN A 673 84.75 51.40 27.87
CA GLN A 673 86.13 51.66 28.30
C GLN A 673 87.12 50.64 27.71
N LEU A 674 86.76 49.35 27.66
CA LEU A 674 87.56 48.31 27.00
C LEU A 674 87.72 48.58 25.50
N ALA A 675 86.66 49.05 24.82
CA ALA A 675 86.70 49.41 23.41
C ALA A 675 87.70 50.53 23.12
N VAL A 676 87.75 51.56 23.98
CA VAL A 676 88.76 52.63 23.91
C VAL A 676 90.18 52.11 24.13
N LEU A 677 90.41 51.22 25.12
CA LEU A 677 91.74 50.63 25.36
C LEU A 677 92.22 49.75 24.19
N LEU A 678 91.30 49.02 23.55
CA LEU A 678 91.59 48.12 22.43
C LEU A 678 91.57 48.82 21.07
N ASN A 679 91.15 50.08 20.99
CA ASN A 679 90.95 50.83 19.75
C ASN A 679 90.03 50.08 18.75
N VAL A 680 88.87 49.64 19.25
CA VAL A 680 87.78 48.99 18.50
C VAL A 680 86.44 49.66 18.81
N LEU A 681 85.37 49.33 18.08
CA LEU A 681 84.03 49.82 18.41
C LEU A 681 83.48 49.08 19.64
N ASP A 682 82.60 49.73 20.41
CA ASP A 682 81.89 49.07 21.52
C ASP A 682 80.97 47.94 21.01
N SER A 683 80.46 48.05 19.78
CA SER A 683 79.77 46.98 19.07
C SER A 683 80.61 45.73 18.81
N ASP A 684 81.93 45.83 18.78
CA ASP A 684 82.84 44.76 18.38
C ASP A 684 83.30 43.88 19.56
N ILE A 685 83.11 44.38 20.79
CA ILE A 685 83.32 43.61 22.02
C ILE A 685 82.03 42.88 22.36
N LYS A 686 82.08 41.54 22.32
CA LYS A 686 80.95 40.68 22.67
C LYS A 686 81.23 39.95 23.97
N VAL A 687 80.62 40.42 25.06
CA VAL A 687 80.57 39.69 26.33
C VAL A 687 79.74 38.42 26.13
N GLN A 688 80.35 37.26 26.42
CA GLN A 688 79.73 35.95 26.26
C GLN A 688 79.22 35.40 27.60
N LYS A 689 80.00 35.60 28.68
CA LYS A 689 79.66 35.08 30.01
C LYS A 689 80.13 36.06 31.08
N ILE A 690 79.32 36.24 32.11
CA ILE A 690 79.69 36.90 33.36
C ILE A 690 79.45 35.88 34.47
N GLN A 691 80.46 35.62 35.30
CA GLN A 691 80.37 34.64 36.39
C GLN A 691 81.13 35.12 37.63
N ALA A 692 80.73 34.66 38.81
CA ALA A 692 81.55 34.84 40.01
C ALA A 692 82.89 34.09 39.83
N TYR A 693 84.00 34.76 40.11
CA TYR A 693 85.31 34.14 40.26
C TYR A 693 85.63 33.92 41.76
N SER A 694 85.15 34.82 42.62
CA SER A 694 85.02 34.65 44.07
C SER A 694 83.92 35.56 44.61
N ASP A 695 83.62 35.48 45.91
CA ASP A 695 82.60 36.32 46.57
C ASP A 695 82.78 37.84 46.33
N ILE A 696 84.02 38.27 46.04
CA ILE A 696 84.39 39.67 45.82
C ILE A 696 84.93 39.95 44.41
N SER A 697 84.87 38.99 43.48
CA SER A 697 85.41 39.16 42.14
C SER A 697 84.59 38.48 41.04
N THR A 698 84.54 39.14 39.88
CA THR A 698 83.74 38.72 38.73
C THR A 698 84.66 38.45 37.56
N ALA A 699 84.51 37.29 36.93
CA ALA A 699 85.11 36.99 35.63
C ALA A 699 84.15 37.39 34.52
N VAL A 700 84.58 38.32 33.67
CA VAL A 700 83.90 38.72 32.43
C VAL A 700 84.63 38.07 31.26
N VAL A 701 83.95 37.14 30.59
CA VAL A 701 84.47 36.44 29.41
C VAL A 701 83.90 37.08 28.16
N PHE A 702 84.77 37.55 27.26
CA PHE A 702 84.38 38.23 26.04
C PHE A 702 85.31 37.88 24.87
N TYR A 703 84.86 38.16 23.64
CA TYR A 703 85.70 38.15 22.45
C TYR A 703 85.57 39.46 21.67
N VAL A 704 86.52 39.69 20.78
CA VAL A 704 86.53 40.85 19.88
C VAL A 704 86.41 40.35 18.44
N GLN A 705 85.47 40.90 17.68
CA GLN A 705 85.30 40.63 16.25
C GLN A 705 85.78 41.83 15.42
N ASN A 706 86.35 41.60 14.24
CA ASN A 706 86.83 42.69 13.38
C ASN A 706 86.22 42.60 11.97
N GLY A 707 85.52 43.67 11.58
CA GLY A 707 85.01 43.91 10.21
C GLY A 707 83.98 42.91 9.68
N HIS A 708 83.63 43.06 8.41
CA HIS A 708 82.88 42.06 7.63
C HIS A 708 83.81 41.38 6.61
N PRO A 709 83.84 40.03 6.51
CA PRO A 709 83.16 39.07 7.38
C PRO A 709 83.75 39.06 8.80
N SER A 710 82.89 38.84 9.80
CA SER A 710 83.24 38.95 11.22
C SER A 710 84.18 37.83 11.68
N THR A 711 85.49 38.07 11.51
CA THR A 711 86.53 37.21 12.06
C THR A 711 86.78 37.55 13.52
N VAL A 712 86.90 36.52 14.37
CA VAL A 712 87.22 36.70 15.79
C VAL A 712 88.73 36.87 15.94
N ILE A 713 89.15 37.93 16.63
CA ILE A 713 90.57 38.18 16.94
C ILE A 713 91.05 37.12 17.95
N LYS A 714 92.28 36.63 17.79
CA LYS A 714 92.87 35.66 18.73
C LYS A 714 92.94 36.25 20.14
N ALA A 715 92.53 35.47 21.13
CA ALA A 715 92.51 35.91 22.53
C ALA A 715 93.87 36.40 23.02
N SER A 716 94.96 35.78 22.57
CA SER A 716 96.34 36.15 22.92
C SER A 716 96.69 37.58 22.52
N ASP A 717 96.29 38.02 21.32
CA ASP A 717 96.59 39.36 20.82
C ASP A 717 95.78 40.43 21.57
N VAL A 718 94.53 40.13 21.92
CA VAL A 718 93.65 40.99 22.72
C VAL A 718 94.16 41.11 24.17
N SER A 719 94.49 39.98 24.82
CA SER A 719 95.01 39.95 26.19
C SER A 719 96.32 40.72 26.32
N ARG A 720 97.28 40.49 25.42
CA ARG A 720 98.56 41.23 25.39
C ARG A 720 98.34 42.74 25.21
N THR A 721 97.40 43.13 24.35
CA THR A 721 97.08 44.56 24.13
C THR A 721 96.51 45.21 25.39
N LEU A 722 95.59 44.53 26.10
CA LEU A 722 95.06 44.99 27.37
C LEU A 722 96.13 45.08 28.46
N HIS A 723 96.99 44.06 28.60
CA HIS A 723 98.11 44.08 29.54
C HIS A 723 98.99 45.33 29.35
N VAL A 724 99.41 45.61 28.10
CA VAL A 724 100.25 46.78 27.79
C VAL A 724 99.53 48.10 28.07
N GLN A 725 98.24 48.22 27.76
CA GLN A 725 97.49 49.47 27.94
C GLN A 725 97.15 49.74 29.42
N LEU A 726 96.78 48.72 30.18
CA LEU A 726 96.49 48.83 31.62
C LEU A 726 97.74 49.19 32.44
N LEU A 727 98.92 48.71 32.02
CA LEU A 727 100.21 49.13 32.59
C LEU A 727 100.54 50.59 32.25
N LYS A 728 100.22 51.07 31.03
CA LYS A 728 100.54 52.43 30.58
C LYS A 728 99.61 53.51 31.14
N GLN A 729 98.30 53.27 31.19
CA GLN A 729 97.31 54.29 31.58
C GLN A 729 97.04 54.36 33.09
N LYS A 730 97.69 53.48 33.88
CA LYS A 730 97.34 53.11 35.26
C LYS A 730 96.00 52.35 35.32
N ALA A 731 95.88 51.47 36.31
CA ALA A 731 94.73 50.56 36.45
C ALA A 731 93.38 51.24 36.81
N ASP A 732 93.36 52.56 36.92
CA ASP A 732 92.21 53.38 37.33
C ASP A 732 91.33 53.86 36.15
N PHE A 733 91.70 53.54 34.90
CA PHE A 733 90.89 53.92 33.72
C PHE A 733 89.57 53.12 33.60
N LEU A 734 89.58 51.86 34.05
CA LEU A 734 88.38 51.02 34.06
C LEU A 734 87.57 51.25 35.33
N LEU A 735 86.24 51.18 35.19
CA LEU A 735 85.27 51.38 36.28
C LEU A 735 85.53 50.50 37.52
N PHE A 736 86.13 49.32 37.31
CA PHE A 736 86.53 48.40 38.36
C PHE A 736 88.00 48.05 38.21
N LYS A 737 88.69 47.90 39.35
CA LYS A 737 90.08 47.48 39.38
C LYS A 737 90.22 46.07 38.78
N VAL A 738 91.07 45.96 37.76
CA VAL A 738 91.44 44.68 37.14
C VAL A 738 92.39 43.92 38.06
N LEU A 739 92.05 42.66 38.33
CA LEU A 739 92.89 41.72 39.07
C LEU A 739 93.75 40.86 38.13
N ARG A 740 93.21 40.47 36.96
CA ARG A 740 93.88 39.62 35.97
C ARG A 740 93.25 39.76 34.57
N VAL A 741 94.05 39.56 33.52
CA VAL A 741 93.59 39.45 32.13
C VAL A 741 94.29 38.25 31.50
N ASP A 742 93.54 37.22 31.13
CA ASP A 742 94.08 36.00 30.50
C ASP A 742 93.27 35.61 29.26
N THR A 743 93.78 34.63 28.51
CA THR A 743 92.96 33.86 27.57
C THR A 743 92.12 32.83 28.33
N ALA A 744 90.86 32.62 27.93
CA ALA A 744 89.94 31.74 28.65
C ALA A 744 90.44 30.28 28.67
N ASP A 745 90.93 29.78 27.54
CA ASP A 745 91.79 28.59 27.48
C ASP A 745 93.27 28.96 27.60
N CYS A 746 94.10 28.01 28.06
CA CYS A 746 95.55 28.21 28.15
C CYS A 746 96.19 28.03 26.76
N LEU A 747 96.38 29.13 26.02
CA LEU A 747 96.86 29.12 24.63
C LEU A 747 98.38 29.37 24.47
N LEU A 748 99.14 29.42 25.58
CA LEU A 748 100.59 29.59 25.52
C LEU A 748 101.23 28.35 24.87
N LYS A 749 102.10 28.57 23.88
CA LYS A 749 102.84 27.49 23.20
C LYS A 749 103.99 26.91 24.04
N CYS A 750 104.28 27.51 25.20
CA CYS A 750 105.34 27.10 26.11
C CYS A 750 106.68 26.78 25.42
N SER A 751 107.03 27.62 24.43
CA SER A 751 108.25 27.50 23.63
C SER A 751 108.44 26.16 22.90
N GLY A 752 107.38 25.33 22.78
CA GLY A 752 107.47 23.95 22.27
C GLY A 752 108.05 22.94 23.27
N HIS A 753 108.30 23.36 24.52
CA HIS A 753 109.05 22.62 25.53
C HIS A 753 108.32 22.51 26.88
N GLY A 754 107.00 22.67 26.85
CA GLY A 754 106.10 22.46 27.99
C GLY A 754 104.65 22.38 27.53
N HIS A 755 103.74 22.26 28.49
CA HIS A 755 102.30 22.35 28.27
C HIS A 755 101.70 23.46 29.13
N CYS A 756 100.61 24.05 28.65
CA CYS A 756 99.95 25.18 29.30
C CYS A 756 98.94 24.63 30.33
N ASP A 757 99.09 24.99 31.61
CA ASP A 757 98.19 24.56 32.69
C ASP A 757 96.86 25.34 32.62
N PRO A 758 95.71 24.67 32.40
CA PRO A 758 94.41 25.34 32.29
C PRO A 758 93.98 26.07 33.55
N ILE A 759 94.52 25.73 34.73
CA ILE A 759 94.17 26.34 36.02
C ILE A 759 95.07 27.55 36.31
N THR A 760 96.39 27.38 36.33
CA THR A 760 97.31 28.49 36.69
C THR A 760 97.60 29.45 35.54
N LYS A 761 97.16 29.12 34.31
CA LYS A 761 97.43 29.85 33.05
C LYS A 761 98.93 30.05 32.78
N ARG A 762 99.77 29.12 33.25
CA ARG A 762 101.24 29.16 33.13
C ARG A 762 101.77 27.94 32.41
N CYS A 763 103.01 28.03 31.95
CA CYS A 763 103.68 26.93 31.30
C CYS A 763 104.33 25.98 32.31
N ILE A 764 103.93 24.71 32.27
CA ILE A 764 104.63 23.62 32.95
C ILE A 764 105.65 23.05 31.97
N CYS A 765 106.92 23.39 32.19
CA CYS A 765 108.03 22.95 31.35
C CYS A 765 108.33 21.47 31.52
N TYR A 766 108.77 20.82 30.43
CA TYR A 766 109.28 19.45 30.50
C TYR A 766 110.62 19.40 31.26
N GLN A 767 110.98 18.24 31.79
CA GLN A 767 112.03 18.05 32.83
C GLN A 767 113.42 18.64 32.55
N LEU A 768 113.77 18.98 31.31
CA LEU A 768 115.07 19.57 30.92
C LEU A 768 115.00 21.08 30.64
N TRP A 769 113.82 21.68 30.73
CA TRP A 769 113.52 23.06 30.40
C TRP A 769 112.97 23.81 31.61
N MET A 770 113.26 25.10 31.66
CA MET A 770 112.83 26.02 32.70
C MET A 770 112.40 27.34 32.08
N GLU A 771 111.69 28.13 32.88
CA GLU A 771 111.19 29.43 32.46
C GLU A 771 112.33 30.46 32.32
N ASN A 772 112.28 31.27 31.26
CA ASN A 772 113.21 32.37 31.04
C ASN A 772 112.91 33.50 32.03
N LEU A 773 113.66 33.52 33.13
CA LEU A 773 113.54 34.53 34.18
C LEU A 773 113.80 35.95 33.67
N ILE A 774 114.64 36.14 32.65
CA ILE A 774 114.86 37.45 32.03
C ILE A 774 113.60 37.89 31.28
N HIS A 775 113.03 37.03 30.43
CA HIS A 775 111.79 37.36 29.69
C HIS A 775 110.62 37.63 30.64
N ARG A 776 110.49 36.83 31.71
CA ARG A 776 109.41 36.95 32.70
C ARG A 776 109.49 38.24 33.53
N TYR A 777 110.69 38.73 33.88
CA TYR A 777 110.84 39.92 34.73
C TYR A 777 111.16 41.22 33.98
N LEU A 778 111.65 41.14 32.73
CA LEU A 778 112.14 42.31 31.97
C LEU A 778 111.45 42.50 30.60
N ASN A 779 110.58 41.58 30.15
CA ASN A 779 109.86 41.71 28.88
C ASN A 779 108.33 41.79 29.07
N ASP A 780 107.56 40.81 28.59
CA ASP A 780 106.09 40.83 28.56
C ASP A 780 105.41 40.19 29.78
N GLY A 781 106.17 39.45 30.61
CA GLY A 781 105.65 38.76 31.79
C GLY A 781 104.94 37.44 31.49
N GLU A 782 104.87 36.99 30.23
CA GLU A 782 104.26 35.72 29.86
C GLU A 782 105.12 34.52 30.29
N SER A 783 104.45 33.47 30.78
CA SER A 783 105.11 32.24 31.21
C SER A 783 105.55 31.41 29.99
N ASN A 784 106.78 30.91 30.02
CA ASN A 784 107.46 30.30 28.88
C ASN A 784 108.40 29.17 29.32
N CYS A 785 109.03 28.46 28.38
CA CYS A 785 109.98 27.37 28.67
C CYS A 785 111.20 27.43 27.75
N GLU A 786 111.76 28.63 27.52
CA GLU A 786 112.85 28.83 26.56
C GLU A 786 114.22 28.36 27.05
N TRP A 787 114.44 28.28 28.36
CA TRP A 787 115.75 28.02 28.93
C TRP A 787 115.96 26.52 29.14
N SER A 788 116.99 25.95 28.50
CA SER A 788 117.49 24.62 28.86
C SER A 788 118.26 24.71 30.18
N ILE A 789 117.90 23.85 31.13
CA ILE A 789 118.57 23.73 32.44
C ILE A 789 120.07 23.44 32.24
N LEU A 790 120.42 22.65 31.22
CA LEU A 790 121.82 22.34 30.88
C LEU A 790 122.60 23.58 30.44
N TYR A 791 122.05 24.42 29.55
CA TYR A 791 122.75 25.62 29.09
C TYR A 791 122.87 26.68 30.18
N VAL A 792 121.84 26.84 31.03
CA VAL A 792 121.88 27.74 32.19
C VAL A 792 122.94 27.26 33.20
N THR A 793 122.94 25.98 33.57
CA THR A 793 123.93 25.44 34.54
C THR A 793 125.37 25.51 34.02
N VAL A 794 125.62 25.18 32.76
CA VAL A 794 126.95 25.36 32.13
C VAL A 794 127.36 26.82 32.08
N SER A 795 126.46 27.74 31.73
CA SER A 795 126.77 29.19 31.67
C SER A 795 127.07 29.77 33.05
N VAL A 796 126.29 29.39 34.07
CA VAL A 796 126.53 29.79 35.47
C VAL A 796 127.84 29.19 35.98
N PHE A 797 128.16 27.93 35.67
CA PHE A 797 129.43 27.31 36.04
C PHE A 797 130.62 28.01 35.38
N ILE A 798 130.55 28.33 34.07
CA ILE A 798 131.57 29.11 33.37
C ILE A 798 131.71 30.50 34.00
N LEU A 799 130.60 31.18 34.32
CA LEU A 799 130.64 32.51 34.95
C LEU A 799 131.25 32.45 36.35
N ILE A 800 130.96 31.42 37.15
CA ILE A 800 131.63 31.17 38.43
C ILE A 800 133.13 30.89 38.22
N VAL A 801 133.52 30.05 37.27
CA VAL A 801 134.93 29.77 36.96
C VAL A 801 135.67 31.02 36.48
N VAL A 802 135.03 31.89 35.69
CA VAL A 802 135.58 33.18 35.26
C VAL A 802 135.67 34.14 36.45
N MET A 803 134.66 34.24 37.31
CA MET A 803 134.70 35.11 38.49
C MET A 803 135.73 34.64 39.53
N VAL A 804 135.83 33.33 39.78
CA VAL A 804 136.88 32.72 40.62
C VAL A 804 138.24 32.87 39.96
N GLY A 805 138.35 32.74 38.64
CA GLY A 805 139.57 32.95 37.88
C GLY A 805 140.05 34.40 37.92
N LEU A 806 139.14 35.37 37.80
CA LEU A 806 139.42 36.81 37.96
C LEU A 806 139.77 37.15 39.41
N ALA A 807 139.05 36.61 40.39
CA ALA A 807 139.37 36.80 41.81
C ALA A 807 140.75 36.19 42.15
N TRP A 808 141.04 34.99 41.66
CA TRP A 808 142.34 34.33 41.81
C TRP A 808 143.45 35.10 41.09
N PHE A 809 143.20 35.62 39.89
CA PHE A 809 144.14 36.47 39.15
C PHE A 809 144.42 37.77 39.92
N CYS A 810 143.40 38.42 40.47
CA CYS A 810 143.54 39.58 41.36
C CYS A 810 144.34 39.23 42.61
N ILE A 811 144.04 38.12 43.30
CA ILE A 811 144.79 37.64 44.48
C ILE A 811 146.25 37.33 44.12
N CYS A 812 146.51 36.72 42.97
CA CYS A 812 147.85 36.48 42.45
C CYS A 812 148.59 37.77 42.12
N CYS A 813 147.94 38.77 41.51
CA CYS A 813 148.51 40.08 41.27
C CYS A 813 148.87 40.78 42.59
N CYS A 814 147.98 40.77 43.58
CA CYS A 814 148.25 41.30 44.93
C CYS A 814 149.41 40.58 45.62
N LYS A 815 149.49 39.24 45.54
CA LYS A 815 150.64 38.47 46.08
C LYS A 815 151.95 38.78 45.36
N ARG A 816 151.93 38.97 44.03
CA ARG A 816 153.12 39.34 43.25
C ARG A 816 153.59 40.75 43.61
N TYR A 817 152.66 41.66 43.89
CA TYR A 817 152.97 43.00 44.40
C TYR A 817 153.65 42.94 45.79
N MET A 818 153.16 42.10 46.70
CA MET A 818 153.80 41.90 48.02
C MET A 818 155.22 41.33 47.93
N ILE A 819 155.51 40.46 46.96
CA ILE A 819 156.85 39.86 46.80
C ILE A 819 157.86 40.87 46.21
N CYS A 820 157.41 41.91 45.51
CA CYS A 820 158.26 42.99 45.01
C CYS A 820 158.54 44.12 46.03
N VAL A 821 158.07 44.00 47.29
CA VAL A 821 158.28 45.00 48.36
C VAL A 821 159.14 44.41 49.51
N SER A 822 159.90 43.35 49.24
CA SER A 822 160.85 42.75 50.19
C SER A 822 162.16 42.30 49.53
N PHE A 823 162.58 43.04 48.50
CA PHE A 823 163.92 43.03 47.92
C PHE A 823 164.38 44.48 47.71
#